data_AF-A0A959L981-F1
#
_entry.id   AF-A0A959L981-F1
#
_cell.length_a   1.000
_cell.length_b   1.000
_cell.length_c   1.000
_cell.angle_alpha   90.00
_cell.angle_beta   90.00
_cell.angle_gamma   90.00
#
_symmetry.space_group_name_H-M   'P 1'
#
loop_
_entity.id
_entity.type
_entity.pdbx_description
1 polymer ?
#
loop_
_entity_poly.entity_id
_entity_poly.type
_entity_poly.pdbx_seq_one_letter_code
_entity_poly.pdbx_strand_id
1 'polypeptide(L)'
;MFRIIIFIAVSLPHFLFSQDDKKWDVNNPPGKFKEVDFTVNEGTWMNIDVSPDGQKIVFDLLGDIYVIPIKGGNATCLREGLAWEVQPRWSPDGNSILFTSDAGGGDNIWVMDADGTNPKEVTCEKFRLLNNATWMPDGNYFIARKHFTSTRSLGAGEMWMYHISGGEGLQITKRKNDQQDVNEPTVSTDGRYLYYSEDVYPGGYFQYNKDPNSEIFAVFRYDFTTGETKKIIGGPGGACRPQISHDGKKLAYVRRVRTKSVLFVMDLEKGLEFPVFTELSKDQQEAWTTFGVYPGFSWMPDDASIVIWNHGKINRINLDTKTATEIPFQVNAHKKLMETIHFHNKAYEDEMELKVLRDVTKSPVDEKVAFTALGHIYLCDKLKNPKRISKAHYFEAEPAFSPDGKKLAYVSWDDEKFGKLMVYDLNTGQHDTILSEPAIYRTPSFSPDGNIICYRKEGGNANQGYSYNINPGIYTVNLDGNNNTFVTAEGEKPQFSADGTSIFYTSGGFLFGSIKKSFKKFDLKKQKSEIVFNTSYTTNFVPSPDNNWVAFTELFKVYVAPMPHTGSEIGLSASTKAIPVAQIARDAGYNLHWSGDSKSVHWTLGNEYFTSELTDRFLFLNHKLDSIPPIDTLGTKIIVKAKMDKPKGKIALKGGNILTMENDSIIENGIVIVEDNLIKYVGSADNIRLSSDTKIIDVTGRTIMPGFVDVHAHLGAFRDGISPQKHWQYYANLAFGITTTHDPSVNTEITFAQSEMVKAGTMVGPRIFSTGTILYGADGDFKAVINNLEDAKSAIRRTKAFGAFSVKSYNQPRREQRQQVIEAARELNINVVPEGGSFFFHNMTMVADGHSSIEHNIPIAPLYDDVIKFWSHTKTSNTPTLIVNYGSVNGEYYWYQHTDVWKNEKLLKYTPRAIVDSRARHRTMIPEEEYENGYILTSKSLKKLTDAGVRINLGGHGQLQGLGPHWELWMLHQGGMTNYEALRSATMNGAYLLGMDDQIGSLKAGKLADIIVVDGNPMENIYDSEKVIYTMINGRLYDTNTMNEVGQENKERSKFFWELNGSGNAYPLYESTGTFMQPKCSCGL
;
A
#
# COMPACT_ATOMS: atom_id res chain seq x y z
N MET A 1 38.14 63.39 -47.87
CA MET A 1 38.41 63.74 -46.46
C MET A 1 37.06 64.18 -45.90
N PHE A 2 36.18 63.31 -45.42
CA PHE A 2 36.14 62.62 -44.12
C PHE A 2 35.35 61.29 -44.30
N ARG A 3 35.79 60.19 -43.69
CA ARG A 3 35.14 58.86 -43.78
C ARG A 3 34.18 58.68 -42.59
N ILE A 4 32.92 58.36 -42.90
CA ILE A 4 31.88 57.95 -41.96
C ILE A 4 32.08 56.46 -41.64
N ILE A 5 32.20 56.13 -40.34
CA ILE A 5 32.27 54.76 -39.84
C ILE A 5 30.85 54.34 -39.40
N ILE A 6 30.29 53.36 -40.09
CA ILE A 6 29.04 52.69 -39.74
C ILE A 6 29.37 51.54 -38.79
N PHE A 7 28.88 51.58 -37.56
CA PHE A 7 28.89 50.46 -36.62
C PHE A 7 27.71 49.53 -36.96
N ILE A 8 28.01 48.35 -37.51
CA ILE A 8 27.05 47.26 -37.66
C ILE A 8 27.06 46.45 -36.35
N ALA A 9 25.98 46.56 -35.57
CA ALA A 9 25.71 45.68 -34.44
C ALA A 9 25.19 44.33 -34.96
N VAL A 10 26.03 43.30 -34.89
CA VAL A 10 25.64 41.91 -35.20
C VAL A 10 24.91 41.35 -33.98
N SER A 11 23.60 41.15 -34.09
CA SER A 11 22.80 40.39 -33.12
C SER A 11 23.11 38.89 -33.26
N LEU A 12 23.89 38.35 -32.33
CA LEU A 12 24.08 36.91 -32.15
C LEU A 12 22.80 36.31 -31.53
N PRO A 13 22.10 35.39 -32.19
CA PRO A 13 21.00 34.67 -31.57
C PRO A 13 21.58 33.78 -30.46
N HIS A 14 21.12 33.99 -29.22
CA HIS A 14 21.29 33.00 -28.16
C HIS A 14 20.49 31.76 -28.55
N PHE A 15 21.17 30.78 -29.15
CA PHE A 15 20.68 29.41 -29.16
C PHE A 15 20.63 28.94 -27.71
N LEU A 16 19.42 28.96 -27.12
CA LEU A 16 19.10 28.12 -25.98
C LEU A 16 19.37 26.69 -26.43
N PHE A 17 20.52 26.15 -26.05
CA PHE A 17 20.73 24.71 -26.10
C PHE A 17 19.67 24.09 -25.21
N SER A 18 18.68 23.43 -25.81
CA SER A 18 17.93 22.36 -25.17
C SER A 18 18.98 21.40 -24.62
N GLN A 19 19.18 21.41 -23.31
CA GLN A 19 19.95 20.38 -22.66
C GLN A 19 19.11 19.12 -22.83
N ASP A 20 19.46 18.25 -23.79
CA ASP A 20 18.81 16.96 -23.93
C ASP A 20 18.93 16.26 -22.58
N ASP A 21 17.80 16.15 -21.86
CA ASP A 21 17.76 15.45 -20.59
C ASP A 21 18.27 14.03 -20.82
N LYS A 22 19.40 13.69 -20.20
CA LYS A 22 20.02 12.38 -20.34
C LYS A 22 19.00 11.31 -19.94
N LYS A 23 18.65 10.42 -20.89
CA LYS A 23 17.74 9.30 -20.64
C LYS A 23 18.23 8.48 -19.44
N TRP A 24 17.32 8.09 -18.54
CA TRP A 24 17.66 7.23 -17.39
C TRP A 24 18.20 5.89 -17.88
N ASP A 25 19.28 5.42 -17.28
CA ASP A 25 19.93 4.14 -17.57
C ASP A 25 19.80 3.22 -16.36
N VAL A 26 19.02 2.14 -16.52
CA VAL A 26 18.75 1.15 -15.46
C VAL A 26 20.02 0.49 -14.94
N ASN A 27 21.05 0.35 -15.78
CA ASN A 27 22.32 -0.28 -15.38
C ASN A 27 23.28 0.68 -14.66
N ASN A 28 23.06 1.99 -14.82
CA ASN A 28 23.90 3.03 -14.24
C ASN A 28 23.07 4.16 -13.58
N PRO A 29 22.16 3.85 -12.65
CA PRO A 29 21.42 4.88 -11.95
C PRO A 29 22.34 5.64 -10.99
N PRO A 30 22.02 6.90 -10.65
CA PRO A 30 22.76 7.65 -9.63
C PRO A 30 22.72 6.93 -8.27
N GLY A 31 23.80 7.02 -7.50
CA GLY A 31 23.86 6.47 -6.14
C GLY A 31 25.18 5.79 -5.80
N LYS A 32 25.24 5.23 -4.60
CA LYS A 32 26.39 4.45 -4.11
C LYS A 32 26.08 2.97 -4.25
N PHE A 33 27.07 2.21 -4.71
CA PHE A 33 26.98 0.78 -4.93
C PHE A 33 28.09 0.05 -4.18
N LYS A 34 27.86 -1.23 -3.94
CA LYS A 34 28.88 -2.19 -3.56
C LYS A 34 28.81 -3.40 -4.49
N GLU A 35 29.96 -3.99 -4.72
CA GLU A 35 30.09 -5.26 -5.42
C GLU A 35 30.23 -6.38 -4.39
N VAL A 36 29.57 -7.50 -4.66
CA VAL A 36 29.60 -8.68 -3.80
C VAL A 36 29.76 -9.93 -4.64
N ASP A 37 30.64 -10.82 -4.17
CA ASP A 37 30.92 -12.10 -4.80
C ASP A 37 30.53 -13.23 -3.85
N PHE A 38 29.83 -14.22 -4.37
CA PHE A 38 29.53 -15.43 -3.61
C PHE A 38 29.29 -16.63 -4.52
N THR A 39 29.60 -17.82 -4.01
CA THR A 39 29.41 -19.09 -4.73
C THR A 39 28.17 -19.82 -4.25
N VAL A 40 27.39 -20.33 -5.21
CA VAL A 40 26.20 -21.15 -4.95
C VAL A 40 26.13 -22.37 -5.86
N ASN A 41 25.47 -23.41 -5.36
CA ASN A 41 25.09 -24.63 -6.06
C ASN A 41 23.59 -24.93 -5.89
N GLU A 42 22.83 -23.93 -5.44
CA GLU A 42 21.38 -23.94 -5.32
C GLU A 42 20.85 -22.60 -5.80
N GLY A 43 19.71 -22.62 -6.50
CA GLY A 43 19.08 -21.42 -7.02
C GLY A 43 17.57 -21.42 -6.84
N THR A 44 16.99 -20.24 -6.65
CA THR A 44 15.56 -20.04 -6.43
C THR A 44 14.89 -19.64 -7.74
N TRP A 45 13.90 -20.43 -8.18
CA TRP A 45 13.03 -20.13 -9.32
C TRP A 45 13.76 -19.99 -10.68
N MET A 46 14.67 -20.92 -11.00
CA MET A 46 15.51 -20.87 -12.19
C MET A 46 14.77 -21.36 -13.44
N ASN A 47 14.62 -20.53 -14.47
CA ASN A 47 14.17 -21.01 -15.79
C ASN A 47 15.36 -21.57 -16.55
N ILE A 48 15.15 -22.69 -17.25
CA ILE A 48 16.20 -23.36 -17.99
C ILE A 48 15.74 -23.75 -19.40
N ASP A 49 16.70 -23.85 -20.32
CA ASP A 49 16.48 -24.41 -21.66
C ASP A 49 17.70 -25.22 -22.13
N VAL A 50 17.46 -26.25 -22.93
CA VAL A 50 18.49 -27.15 -23.47
C VAL A 50 18.80 -26.74 -24.90
N SER A 51 20.09 -26.73 -25.28
CA SER A 51 20.49 -26.40 -26.65
C SER A 51 19.92 -27.42 -27.65
N PRO A 52 19.63 -27.04 -28.91
CA PRO A 52 19.05 -27.97 -29.90
C PRO A 52 19.89 -29.23 -30.15
N ASP A 53 21.20 -29.15 -29.94
CA ASP A 53 22.13 -30.28 -30.05
C ASP A 53 22.22 -31.14 -28.77
N GLY A 54 21.54 -30.75 -27.69
CA GLY A 54 21.49 -31.44 -26.41
C GLY A 54 22.77 -31.32 -25.56
N GLN A 55 23.72 -30.46 -25.91
CA GLN A 55 25.03 -30.41 -25.26
C GLN A 55 25.15 -29.41 -24.11
N LYS A 56 24.30 -28.37 -24.07
CA LYS A 56 24.36 -27.28 -23.10
C LYS A 56 23.00 -26.96 -22.49
N ILE A 57 23.02 -26.36 -21.31
CA ILE A 57 21.87 -25.76 -20.65
C ILE A 57 22.14 -24.27 -20.49
N VAL A 58 21.18 -23.43 -20.89
CA VAL A 58 21.13 -22.02 -20.52
C VAL A 58 20.13 -21.86 -19.37
N PHE A 59 20.44 -21.00 -18.40
CA PHE A 59 19.54 -20.74 -17.27
C PHE A 59 19.73 -19.35 -16.69
N ASP A 60 18.70 -18.84 -16.00
CA ASP A 60 18.80 -17.61 -15.20
C ASP A 60 19.01 -17.90 -13.70
N LEU A 61 19.77 -17.01 -13.05
CA LEU A 61 19.98 -16.99 -11.60
C LEU A 61 20.23 -15.55 -11.15
N LEU A 62 19.41 -15.04 -10.21
CA LEU A 62 19.53 -13.69 -9.64
C LEU A 62 19.68 -12.56 -10.69
N GLY A 63 18.95 -12.67 -11.80
CA GLY A 63 18.93 -11.65 -12.85
C GLY A 63 20.10 -11.69 -13.83
N ASP A 64 20.94 -12.74 -13.78
CA ASP A 64 22.01 -12.97 -14.76
C ASP A 64 21.73 -14.26 -15.54
N ILE A 65 22.28 -14.36 -16.76
CA ILE A 65 22.14 -15.54 -17.64
C ILE A 65 23.46 -16.31 -17.66
N TYR A 66 23.36 -17.62 -17.44
CA TYR A 66 24.48 -18.54 -17.40
C TYR A 66 24.32 -19.71 -18.38
N VAL A 67 25.44 -20.33 -18.74
CA VAL A 67 25.48 -21.57 -19.52
C VAL A 67 26.36 -22.62 -18.84
N ILE A 68 25.93 -23.89 -18.89
CA ILE A 68 26.70 -25.06 -18.45
C ILE A 68 26.64 -26.20 -19.49
N PRO A 69 27.64 -27.10 -19.51
CA PRO A 69 27.50 -28.39 -20.20
C PRO A 69 26.33 -29.22 -19.63
N ILE A 70 25.69 -30.04 -20.47
CA ILE A 70 24.58 -30.93 -20.06
C ILE A 70 24.94 -31.92 -18.94
N LYS A 71 26.23 -32.21 -18.77
CA LYS A 71 26.77 -33.04 -17.69
C LYS A 71 26.96 -32.29 -16.36
N GLY A 72 26.73 -30.98 -16.34
CA GLY A 72 26.98 -30.11 -15.19
C GLY A 72 28.41 -29.55 -15.12
N GLY A 73 28.68 -28.78 -14.06
CA GLY A 73 29.98 -28.17 -13.75
C GLY A 73 29.88 -26.70 -13.38
N ASN A 74 30.98 -25.97 -13.59
CA ASN A 74 31.03 -24.53 -13.36
C ASN A 74 30.30 -23.79 -14.48
N ALA A 75 29.43 -22.86 -14.08
CA ALA A 75 28.67 -22.03 -14.99
C ALA A 75 29.52 -20.89 -15.55
N THR A 76 29.36 -20.64 -16.85
CA THR A 76 29.90 -19.46 -17.52
C THR A 76 28.82 -18.39 -17.57
N CYS A 77 29.10 -17.20 -17.06
CA CYS A 77 28.21 -16.04 -17.19
C CYS A 77 28.20 -15.57 -18.65
N LEU A 78 27.01 -15.42 -19.24
CA LEU A 78 26.82 -14.85 -20.57
C LEU A 78 26.47 -13.37 -20.49
N ARG A 79 25.73 -12.98 -19.45
CA ARG A 79 25.24 -11.61 -19.27
C ARG A 79 24.94 -11.33 -17.80
N GLU A 80 25.49 -10.22 -17.31
CA GLU A 80 25.36 -9.74 -15.94
C GLU A 80 25.11 -8.23 -15.89
N GLY A 81 24.63 -7.73 -14.76
CA GLY A 81 24.45 -6.29 -14.54
C GLY A 81 23.50 -5.98 -13.38
N LEU A 82 23.00 -4.73 -13.38
CA LEU A 82 21.94 -4.31 -12.47
C LEU A 82 20.54 -4.57 -13.06
N ALA A 83 20.43 -4.57 -14.38
CA ALA A 83 19.25 -5.07 -15.08
C ALA A 83 19.01 -6.54 -14.74
N TRP A 84 17.75 -6.94 -14.73
CA TRP A 84 17.31 -8.26 -14.33
C TRP A 84 16.93 -9.09 -15.55
N GLU A 85 17.80 -10.04 -15.90
CA GLU A 85 17.69 -10.90 -17.06
C GLU A 85 17.11 -12.26 -16.67
N VAL A 86 16.01 -12.69 -17.31
CA VAL A 86 15.30 -13.94 -16.96
C VAL A 86 14.73 -14.67 -18.17
N GLN A 87 14.37 -15.94 -17.98
CA GLN A 87 13.66 -16.78 -18.97
C GLN A 87 14.43 -16.96 -20.30
N PRO A 88 15.72 -17.36 -20.27
CA PRO A 88 16.49 -17.56 -21.49
C PRO A 88 15.99 -18.77 -22.29
N ARG A 89 15.96 -18.66 -23.63
CA ARG A 89 15.55 -19.71 -24.58
C ARG A 89 16.48 -19.78 -25.78
N TRP A 90 16.91 -20.98 -26.15
CA TRP A 90 17.73 -21.20 -27.34
C TRP A 90 16.92 -20.97 -28.61
N SER A 91 17.51 -20.33 -29.62
CA SER A 91 16.97 -20.32 -30.98
C SER A 91 16.93 -21.75 -31.55
N PRO A 92 16.04 -22.05 -32.51
CA PRO A 92 15.95 -23.38 -33.12
C PRO A 92 17.26 -23.87 -33.77
N ASP A 93 18.11 -22.94 -34.22
CA ASP A 93 19.43 -23.22 -34.80
C ASP A 93 20.58 -23.22 -33.77
N GLY A 94 20.31 -22.85 -32.52
CA GLY A 94 21.28 -22.81 -31.42
C GLY A 94 22.27 -21.64 -31.45
N ASN A 95 22.11 -20.67 -32.37
CA ASN A 95 23.05 -19.56 -32.54
C ASN A 95 22.73 -18.32 -31.69
N SER A 96 21.52 -18.23 -31.15
CA SER A 96 21.06 -17.07 -30.37
C SER A 96 20.28 -17.48 -29.13
N ILE A 97 20.17 -16.56 -28.18
CA ILE A 97 19.40 -16.70 -26.95
C ILE A 97 18.37 -15.56 -26.88
N LEU A 98 17.11 -15.92 -26.69
CA LEU A 98 15.98 -15.02 -26.42
C LEU A 98 15.77 -14.93 -24.91
N PHE A 99 15.54 -13.75 -24.36
CA PHE A 99 15.35 -13.57 -22.91
C PHE A 99 14.50 -12.33 -22.60
N THR A 100 14.02 -12.22 -21.36
CA THR A 100 13.33 -11.04 -20.85
C THR A 100 14.32 -10.16 -20.08
N SER A 101 14.30 -8.85 -20.31
CA SER A 101 15.17 -7.87 -19.65
C SER A 101 14.38 -6.62 -19.25
N ASP A 102 14.71 -6.04 -18.09
CA ASP A 102 14.25 -4.71 -17.68
C ASP A 102 15.24 -3.58 -18.02
N ALA A 103 16.33 -3.86 -18.76
CA ALA A 103 17.37 -2.88 -19.10
C ALA A 103 16.85 -1.66 -19.88
N GLY A 104 15.75 -1.83 -20.64
CA GLY A 104 15.06 -0.75 -21.36
C GLY A 104 14.16 0.13 -20.48
N GLY A 105 13.97 -0.24 -19.22
CA GLY A 105 13.06 0.36 -18.25
C GLY A 105 11.90 -0.57 -17.89
N GLY A 106 11.08 -0.96 -18.88
CA GLY A 106 10.07 -2.01 -18.71
C GLY A 106 10.56 -3.38 -19.18
N ASP A 107 9.94 -4.46 -18.68
CA ASP A 107 10.21 -5.82 -19.15
C ASP A 107 9.94 -5.91 -20.66
N ASN A 108 10.98 -6.22 -21.42
CA ASN A 108 10.93 -6.41 -22.85
C ASN A 108 11.67 -7.69 -23.25
N ILE A 109 11.44 -8.11 -24.49
CA ILE A 109 12.12 -9.27 -25.07
C ILE A 109 13.38 -8.83 -25.81
N TRP A 110 14.48 -9.50 -25.50
CA TRP A 110 15.82 -9.25 -26.01
C TRP A 110 16.38 -10.51 -26.65
N VAL A 111 17.31 -10.32 -27.58
CA VAL A 111 18.08 -11.39 -28.22
C VAL A 111 19.55 -11.07 -28.11
N MET A 112 20.37 -12.09 -27.87
CA MET A 112 21.83 -12.03 -27.93
C MET A 112 22.38 -13.24 -28.68
N ASP A 113 23.64 -13.18 -29.08
CA ASP A 113 24.34 -14.34 -29.63
C ASP A 113 24.52 -15.41 -28.55
N ALA A 114 24.68 -16.68 -28.95
CA ALA A 114 24.85 -17.83 -28.05
C ALA A 114 26.02 -17.71 -27.06
N ASP A 115 27.00 -16.85 -27.36
CA ASP A 115 28.16 -16.57 -26.51
C ASP A 115 27.97 -15.37 -25.57
N GLY A 116 26.78 -14.75 -25.57
CA GLY A 116 26.44 -13.58 -24.75
C GLY A 116 26.70 -12.23 -25.42
N THR A 117 27.29 -12.20 -26.62
CA THR A 117 27.59 -10.94 -27.33
C THR A 117 26.39 -10.37 -28.10
N ASN A 118 26.50 -9.13 -28.56
CA ASN A 118 25.51 -8.41 -29.36
C ASN A 118 24.05 -8.40 -28.82
N PRO A 119 23.83 -8.12 -27.52
CA PRO A 119 22.50 -8.03 -26.95
C PRO A 119 21.70 -6.89 -27.58
N LYS A 120 20.46 -7.18 -27.98
CA LYS A 120 19.55 -6.23 -28.65
C LYS A 120 18.14 -6.33 -28.11
N GLU A 121 17.56 -5.18 -27.76
CA GLU A 121 16.13 -5.04 -27.46
C GLU A 121 15.32 -5.23 -28.75
N VAL A 122 14.37 -6.17 -28.74
CA VAL A 122 13.51 -6.46 -29.91
C VAL A 122 12.16 -5.78 -29.77
N THR A 123 11.63 -5.71 -28.55
CA THR A 123 10.37 -5.02 -28.24
C THR A 123 10.63 -3.79 -27.37
N CYS A 124 9.86 -2.72 -27.56
CA CYS A 124 10.09 -1.43 -26.88
C CYS A 124 8.83 -0.93 -26.16
N GLU A 125 8.19 -1.78 -25.35
CA GLU A 125 6.99 -1.41 -24.60
C GLU A 125 7.32 -0.41 -23.49
N LYS A 126 6.56 0.70 -23.42
CA LYS A 126 6.87 1.83 -22.51
C LYS A 126 6.10 1.83 -21.19
N PHE A 127 5.31 0.79 -20.92
CA PHE A 127 4.50 0.69 -19.69
C PHE A 127 4.07 -0.76 -19.41
N ARG A 128 3.92 -1.56 -20.47
CA ARG A 128 3.49 -2.96 -20.40
C ARG A 128 4.67 -3.84 -20.02
N LEU A 129 4.41 -4.92 -19.30
CA LEU A 129 5.39 -5.96 -19.01
C LEU A 129 5.28 -7.02 -20.11
N LEU A 130 6.35 -7.24 -20.89
CA LEU A 130 6.42 -8.26 -21.91
C LEU A 130 7.44 -9.33 -21.49
N ASN A 131 7.00 -10.58 -21.35
CA ASN A 131 7.85 -11.67 -20.85
C ASN A 131 7.43 -13.05 -21.41
N ASN A 132 8.06 -14.13 -20.91
CA ASN A 132 7.76 -15.53 -21.24
C ASN A 132 7.78 -15.80 -22.75
N ALA A 133 8.85 -15.38 -23.45
CA ALA A 133 8.91 -15.57 -24.88
C ALA A 133 9.30 -17.00 -25.30
N THR A 134 8.82 -17.43 -26.47
CA THR A 134 9.18 -18.71 -27.11
C THR A 134 9.34 -18.50 -28.62
N TRP A 135 10.34 -19.14 -29.21
CA TRP A 135 10.60 -19.09 -30.64
C TRP A 135 9.49 -19.74 -31.46
N MET A 136 9.25 -19.19 -32.65
CA MET A 136 8.64 -19.95 -33.74
C MET A 136 9.71 -20.85 -34.40
N PRO A 137 9.34 -22.00 -34.99
CA PRO A 137 10.31 -22.94 -35.55
C PRO A 137 11.18 -22.38 -36.68
N ASP A 138 10.73 -21.31 -37.34
CA ASP A 138 11.48 -20.67 -38.43
C ASP A 138 12.61 -19.75 -37.96
N GLY A 139 12.70 -19.45 -36.66
CA GLY A 139 13.68 -18.54 -36.07
C GLY A 139 13.48 -17.06 -36.41
N ASN A 140 12.47 -16.68 -37.21
CA ASN A 140 12.22 -15.29 -37.61
C ASN A 140 11.19 -14.61 -36.70
N TYR A 141 10.37 -15.39 -36.01
CA TYR A 141 9.31 -14.90 -35.12
C TYR A 141 9.41 -15.52 -33.72
N PHE A 142 8.79 -14.86 -32.75
CA PHE A 142 8.56 -15.41 -31.40
C PHE A 142 7.19 -14.99 -30.88
N ILE A 143 6.65 -15.78 -29.95
CA ILE A 143 5.46 -15.45 -29.17
C ILE A 143 5.92 -14.98 -27.79
N ALA A 144 5.37 -13.87 -27.31
CA ALA A 144 5.58 -13.39 -25.95
C ALA A 144 4.25 -13.01 -25.31
N ARG A 145 4.25 -12.98 -23.98
CA ARG A 145 3.10 -12.56 -23.18
C ARG A 145 3.19 -11.08 -22.88
N LYS A 146 2.13 -10.34 -23.22
CA LYS A 146 1.99 -8.90 -22.99
C LYS A 146 0.96 -8.61 -21.92
N HIS A 147 1.39 -7.98 -20.83
CA HIS A 147 0.54 -7.64 -19.68
C HIS A 147 -0.13 -6.28 -19.81
N PHE A 148 -1.37 -6.20 -19.31
CA PHE A 148 -2.15 -4.96 -19.25
C PHE A 148 -2.52 -4.61 -17.81
N THR A 149 -1.98 -3.49 -17.33
CA THR A 149 -2.35 -2.90 -16.04
C THR A 149 -3.69 -2.17 -16.14
N SER A 150 -4.60 -2.43 -15.20
CA SER A 150 -5.92 -1.78 -15.09
C SER A 150 -6.01 -1.01 -13.76
N THR A 151 -7.18 -0.98 -13.11
CA THR A 151 -7.33 -0.46 -11.74
C THR A 151 -6.57 -1.27 -10.70
N ARG A 152 -6.14 -2.48 -11.06
CA ARG A 152 -5.15 -3.27 -10.33
C ARG A 152 -3.84 -3.28 -11.10
N SER A 153 -2.74 -3.19 -10.36
CA SER A 153 -1.38 -3.03 -10.88
C SER A 153 -0.89 -4.20 -11.73
N LEU A 154 -1.53 -5.35 -11.59
CA LEU A 154 -1.04 -6.67 -11.98
C LEU A 154 -2.19 -7.39 -12.70
N GLY A 155 -2.62 -6.78 -13.81
CA GLY A 155 -3.80 -7.21 -14.57
C GLY A 155 -3.53 -8.46 -15.41
N ALA A 156 -4.33 -8.67 -16.44
CA ALA A 156 -4.26 -9.86 -17.29
C ALA A 156 -3.37 -9.66 -18.53
N GLY A 157 -2.73 -10.73 -18.95
CA GLY A 157 -1.92 -10.82 -20.15
C GLY A 157 -2.65 -11.32 -21.39
N GLU A 158 -1.96 -11.21 -22.51
CA GLU A 158 -2.36 -11.70 -23.84
C GLU A 158 -1.14 -12.30 -24.55
N MET A 159 -1.33 -13.20 -25.51
CA MET A 159 -0.26 -13.73 -26.35
C MET A 159 -0.11 -12.89 -27.62
N TRP A 160 1.13 -12.51 -27.93
CA TRP A 160 1.48 -11.64 -29.04
C TRP A 160 2.67 -12.21 -29.81
N MET A 161 2.61 -12.14 -31.14
CA MET A 161 3.68 -12.58 -32.04
C MET A 161 4.50 -11.39 -32.54
N TYR A 162 5.82 -11.52 -32.55
CA TYR A 162 6.76 -10.49 -32.99
C TYR A 162 7.77 -11.07 -33.96
N HIS A 163 8.24 -10.26 -34.91
CA HIS A 163 9.38 -10.60 -35.75
C HIS A 163 10.68 -10.18 -35.04
N ILE A 164 11.79 -10.91 -35.24
CA ILE A 164 13.10 -10.61 -34.61
C ILE A 164 13.67 -9.24 -34.96
N SER A 165 13.20 -8.62 -36.04
CA SER A 165 13.59 -7.26 -36.41
C SER A 165 12.85 -6.18 -35.61
N GLY A 166 11.85 -6.55 -34.80
CA GLY A 166 11.00 -5.64 -34.03
C GLY A 166 9.63 -5.35 -34.67
N GLY A 167 8.92 -4.36 -34.13
CA GLY A 167 7.57 -3.94 -34.54
C GLY A 167 6.57 -3.89 -33.37
N GLU A 168 5.32 -3.53 -33.63
CA GLU A 168 4.28 -3.42 -32.58
C GLU A 168 3.70 -4.77 -32.13
N GLY A 169 3.97 -5.83 -32.89
CA GLY A 169 3.48 -7.18 -32.66
C GLY A 169 2.08 -7.45 -33.22
N LEU A 170 1.75 -8.72 -33.38
CA LEU A 170 0.44 -9.23 -33.79
C LEU A 170 -0.25 -9.87 -32.60
N GLN A 171 -1.45 -9.40 -32.24
CA GLN A 171 -2.25 -10.01 -31.18
C GLN A 171 -2.75 -11.39 -31.60
N ILE A 172 -2.49 -12.42 -30.78
CA ILE A 172 -2.92 -13.80 -31.02
C ILE A 172 -4.12 -14.16 -30.13
N THR A 173 -4.05 -13.81 -28.84
CA THR A 173 -5.17 -14.04 -27.91
C THR A 173 -5.66 -12.73 -27.31
N LYS A 174 -6.92 -12.74 -26.85
CA LYS A 174 -7.55 -11.61 -26.15
C LYS A 174 -7.80 -12.02 -24.71
N ARG A 175 -7.48 -11.13 -23.76
CA ARG A 175 -7.74 -11.36 -22.34
C ARG A 175 -9.24 -11.50 -22.06
N LYS A 176 -9.62 -12.37 -21.13
CA LYS A 176 -11.02 -12.57 -20.71
C LYS A 176 -11.57 -11.36 -19.96
N ASN A 177 -10.78 -10.83 -19.04
CA ASN A 177 -11.06 -9.65 -18.23
C ASN A 177 -9.73 -9.07 -17.75
N ASP A 178 -9.75 -8.17 -16.78
CA ASP A 178 -8.56 -7.48 -16.28
C ASP A 178 -7.83 -8.21 -15.14
N GLN A 179 -8.15 -9.48 -14.85
CA GLN A 179 -7.59 -10.25 -13.72
C GLN A 179 -7.18 -11.68 -14.07
N GLN A 180 -8.00 -12.42 -14.82
CA GLN A 180 -7.69 -13.78 -15.23
C GLN A 180 -6.70 -13.77 -16.37
N ASP A 181 -5.60 -14.46 -16.15
CA ASP A 181 -4.37 -14.25 -16.89
C ASP A 181 -4.03 -15.43 -17.82
N VAL A 182 -3.36 -15.16 -18.94
CA VAL A 182 -2.73 -16.19 -19.78
C VAL A 182 -1.25 -16.26 -19.47
N ASN A 183 -0.64 -17.42 -19.62
CA ASN A 183 0.67 -17.73 -19.10
C ASN A 183 1.45 -18.61 -20.12
N GLU A 184 2.78 -18.60 -20.03
CA GLU A 184 3.67 -19.72 -20.41
C GLU A 184 3.41 -20.37 -21.79
N PRO A 185 3.74 -19.68 -22.90
CA PRO A 185 3.55 -20.20 -24.25
C PRO A 185 4.62 -21.25 -24.66
N THR A 186 4.23 -22.16 -25.54
CA THR A 186 5.13 -23.07 -26.29
C THR A 186 4.52 -23.35 -27.67
N VAL A 187 5.36 -23.50 -28.69
CA VAL A 187 4.93 -23.66 -30.10
C VAL A 187 5.35 -25.02 -30.61
N SER A 188 4.45 -25.72 -31.32
CA SER A 188 4.77 -27.01 -31.96
C SER A 188 5.85 -26.86 -33.02
N THR A 189 6.65 -27.91 -33.20
CA THR A 189 7.80 -27.89 -34.13
C THR A 189 7.41 -27.71 -35.60
N ASP A 190 6.17 -28.00 -35.97
CA ASP A 190 5.60 -27.70 -37.29
C ASP A 190 5.09 -26.26 -37.45
N GLY A 191 5.10 -25.46 -36.38
CA GLY A 191 4.66 -24.07 -36.35
C GLY A 191 3.14 -23.89 -36.36
N ARG A 192 2.36 -24.97 -36.28
CA ARG A 192 0.90 -24.92 -36.43
C ARG A 192 0.18 -24.54 -35.14
N TYR A 193 0.67 -24.97 -33.99
CA TYR A 193 -0.03 -24.86 -32.72
C TYR A 193 0.75 -24.06 -31.69
N LEU A 194 0.07 -23.12 -31.05
CA LEU A 194 0.52 -22.47 -29.82
C LEU A 194 -0.23 -23.08 -28.64
N TYR A 195 0.49 -23.61 -27.66
CA TYR A 195 -0.05 -24.04 -26.37
C TYR A 195 0.28 -23.02 -25.29
N TYR A 196 -0.67 -22.73 -24.40
CA TYR A 196 -0.49 -21.79 -23.30
C TYR A 196 -1.43 -22.14 -22.15
N SER A 197 -1.07 -21.76 -20.93
CA SER A 197 -1.95 -21.89 -19.76
C SER A 197 -2.81 -20.64 -19.59
N GLU A 198 -4.04 -20.80 -19.10
CA GLU A 198 -4.95 -19.69 -18.83
C GLU A 198 -5.69 -19.91 -17.51
N ASP A 199 -5.82 -18.86 -16.72
CA ASP A 199 -6.62 -18.84 -15.50
C ASP A 199 -8.10 -18.98 -15.87
N VAL A 200 -8.70 -20.07 -15.41
CA VAL A 200 -10.11 -20.42 -15.58
C VAL A 200 -10.87 -20.41 -14.25
N TYR A 201 -10.20 -20.04 -13.14
CA TYR A 201 -10.82 -20.04 -11.82
C TYR A 201 -11.99 -19.04 -11.78
N PRO A 202 -13.18 -19.40 -11.28
CA PRO A 202 -14.33 -18.51 -11.30
C PRO A 202 -14.04 -17.12 -10.70
N GLY A 203 -14.47 -16.07 -11.40
CA GLY A 203 -14.32 -14.70 -10.94
C GLY A 203 -14.03 -13.71 -12.06
N GLY A 204 -13.29 -12.67 -11.68
CA GLY A 204 -12.92 -11.50 -12.50
C GLY A 204 -12.40 -10.36 -11.63
N TYR A 205 -11.95 -10.69 -10.42
CA TYR A 205 -11.47 -9.82 -9.36
C TYR A 205 -10.34 -10.53 -8.63
N PHE A 206 -9.47 -9.76 -7.98
CA PHE A 206 -8.30 -10.27 -7.29
C PHE A 206 -8.67 -11.18 -6.11
N GLN A 207 -7.91 -12.27 -5.94
CA GLN A 207 -8.00 -13.20 -4.82
C GLN A 207 -6.58 -13.57 -4.37
N TYR A 208 -6.33 -13.52 -3.05
CA TYR A 208 -5.02 -13.80 -2.47
C TYR A 208 -4.65 -15.29 -2.52
N ASN A 209 -5.64 -16.17 -2.32
CA ASN A 209 -5.45 -17.59 -2.10
C ASN A 209 -6.57 -18.37 -2.82
N LYS A 210 -6.40 -18.62 -4.13
CA LYS A 210 -7.30 -19.49 -4.89
C LYS A 210 -7.11 -20.94 -4.46
N ASP A 211 -8.16 -21.76 -4.49
CA ASP A 211 -8.07 -23.18 -4.13
C ASP A 211 -7.31 -23.98 -5.21
N PRO A 212 -6.09 -24.48 -4.93
CA PRO A 212 -5.29 -25.19 -5.91
C PRO A 212 -5.75 -26.63 -6.15
N ASN A 213 -6.68 -27.16 -5.35
CA ASN A 213 -7.29 -28.47 -5.59
C ASN A 213 -8.46 -28.38 -6.59
N SER A 214 -9.00 -27.17 -6.78
CA SER A 214 -9.91 -26.86 -7.88
C SER A 214 -9.15 -26.69 -9.20
N GLU A 215 -9.82 -26.23 -10.26
CA GLU A 215 -9.18 -25.93 -11.54
C GLU A 215 -8.84 -24.43 -11.62
N ILE A 216 -7.61 -24.04 -11.25
CA ILE A 216 -7.16 -22.66 -11.40
C ILE A 216 -6.71 -22.39 -12.84
N PHE A 217 -5.76 -23.17 -13.35
CA PHE A 217 -5.24 -23.04 -14.71
C PHE A 217 -5.66 -24.22 -15.59
N ALA A 218 -5.84 -23.95 -16.88
CA ALA A 218 -6.03 -24.97 -17.90
C ALA A 218 -5.12 -24.66 -19.11
N VAL A 219 -4.75 -25.70 -19.87
CA VAL A 219 -3.95 -25.53 -21.09
C VAL A 219 -4.87 -25.42 -22.30
N PHE A 220 -4.70 -24.34 -23.04
CA PHE A 220 -5.35 -24.07 -24.31
C PHE A 220 -4.37 -24.22 -25.48
N ARG A 221 -4.92 -24.55 -26.65
CA ARG A 221 -4.21 -24.63 -27.92
C ARG A 221 -4.86 -23.73 -28.95
N TYR A 222 -4.09 -22.82 -29.53
CA TYR A 222 -4.45 -21.99 -30.67
C TYR A 222 -3.88 -22.59 -31.96
N ASP A 223 -4.70 -22.73 -33.00
CA ASP A 223 -4.28 -23.21 -34.33
C ASP A 223 -4.03 -22.00 -35.26
N PHE A 224 -2.78 -21.76 -35.66
CA PHE A 224 -2.42 -20.65 -36.53
C PHE A 224 -3.03 -20.74 -37.94
N THR A 225 -3.50 -21.93 -38.35
CA THR A 225 -4.13 -22.12 -39.67
C THR A 225 -5.59 -21.67 -39.66
N THR A 226 -6.32 -21.94 -38.56
CA THR A 226 -7.77 -21.69 -38.49
C THR A 226 -8.14 -20.50 -37.61
N GLY A 227 -7.25 -20.08 -36.72
CA GLY A 227 -7.52 -19.07 -35.69
C GLY A 227 -8.37 -19.59 -34.52
N GLU A 228 -8.63 -20.91 -34.43
CA GLU A 228 -9.44 -21.50 -33.36
C GLU A 228 -8.61 -21.79 -32.10
N THR A 229 -9.18 -21.46 -30.94
CA THR A 229 -8.65 -21.86 -29.63
C THR A 229 -9.48 -22.99 -29.03
N LYS A 230 -8.83 -24.04 -28.51
CA LYS A 230 -9.47 -25.16 -27.80
C LYS A 230 -8.77 -25.45 -26.48
N LYS A 231 -9.53 -25.73 -25.43
CA LYS A 231 -9.00 -26.29 -24.17
C LYS A 231 -8.57 -27.74 -24.44
N ILE A 232 -7.31 -28.07 -24.13
CA ILE A 232 -6.74 -29.41 -24.37
C ILE A 232 -6.51 -30.17 -23.06
N ILE A 233 -6.08 -29.48 -22.00
CA ILE A 233 -5.84 -30.09 -20.68
C ILE A 233 -6.54 -29.25 -19.61
N GLY A 234 -7.16 -29.92 -18.64
CA GLY A 234 -7.79 -29.30 -17.48
C GLY A 234 -8.03 -30.28 -16.34
N GLY A 235 -8.92 -29.90 -15.43
CA GLY A 235 -9.36 -30.69 -14.29
C GLY A 235 -8.83 -30.19 -12.92
N PRO A 236 -9.24 -30.86 -11.82
CA PRO A 236 -8.75 -30.57 -10.48
C PRO A 236 -7.23 -30.55 -10.40
N GLY A 237 -6.67 -29.59 -9.66
CA GLY A 237 -5.22 -29.37 -9.62
C GLY A 237 -4.68 -28.45 -10.70
N GLY A 238 -5.51 -28.13 -11.69
CA GLY A 238 -5.14 -27.34 -12.87
C GLY A 238 -4.16 -28.02 -13.81
N ALA A 239 -3.75 -27.27 -14.83
CA ALA A 239 -2.66 -27.61 -15.74
C ALA A 239 -1.97 -26.31 -16.19
N CYS A 240 -0.68 -26.17 -15.87
CA CYS A 240 0.14 -24.99 -16.16
C CYS A 240 1.51 -25.37 -16.75
N ARG A 241 2.28 -24.38 -17.19
CA ARG A 241 3.60 -24.52 -17.84
C ARG A 241 3.66 -25.65 -18.88
N PRO A 242 2.87 -25.58 -19.97
CA PRO A 242 2.94 -26.58 -21.05
C PRO A 242 4.29 -26.49 -21.78
N GLN A 243 4.89 -27.63 -22.15
CA GLN A 243 6.04 -27.74 -23.06
C GLN A 243 5.85 -28.92 -24.01
N ILE A 244 5.81 -28.65 -25.31
CA ILE A 244 5.63 -29.65 -26.37
C ILE A 244 6.94 -30.39 -26.65
N SER A 245 6.87 -31.70 -26.90
CA SER A 245 8.01 -32.51 -27.33
C SER A 245 8.44 -32.15 -28.76
N HIS A 246 9.68 -32.50 -29.13
CA HIS A 246 10.21 -32.19 -30.47
C HIS A 246 9.43 -32.93 -31.57
N ASP A 247 9.00 -34.17 -31.30
CA ASP A 247 8.15 -34.95 -32.21
C ASP A 247 6.69 -34.44 -32.32
N GLY A 248 6.29 -33.47 -31.47
CA GLY A 248 4.95 -32.89 -31.44
C GLY A 248 3.85 -33.82 -30.89
N LYS A 249 4.21 -34.99 -30.35
CA LYS A 249 3.24 -36.02 -29.92
C LYS A 249 2.95 -36.00 -28.42
N LYS A 250 3.83 -35.42 -27.62
CA LYS A 250 3.70 -35.38 -26.16
C LYS A 250 3.70 -33.95 -25.65
N LEU A 251 2.88 -33.68 -24.63
CA LEU A 251 2.86 -32.39 -23.95
C LEU A 251 3.14 -32.58 -22.46
N ALA A 252 4.25 -32.02 -21.99
CA ALA A 252 4.58 -31.96 -20.56
C ALA A 252 3.90 -30.75 -19.93
N TYR A 253 3.44 -30.88 -18.69
CA TYR A 253 2.79 -29.79 -17.95
C TYR A 253 2.87 -30.06 -16.43
N VAL A 254 2.65 -29.01 -15.63
CA VAL A 254 2.61 -29.10 -14.17
C VAL A 254 1.15 -29.10 -13.70
N ARG A 255 0.83 -29.96 -12.74
CA ARG A 255 -0.47 -30.04 -12.07
C ARG A 255 -0.28 -30.16 -10.57
N ARG A 256 -1.16 -29.53 -9.79
CA ARG A 256 -1.20 -29.73 -8.34
C ARG A 256 -1.96 -31.02 -8.01
N VAL A 257 -1.38 -31.86 -7.16
CA VAL A 257 -2.03 -33.03 -6.57
C VAL A 257 -1.94 -32.90 -5.06
N ARG A 258 -3.01 -32.39 -4.43
CA ARG A 258 -3.02 -31.98 -3.02
C ARG A 258 -1.94 -30.92 -2.76
N THR A 259 -1.00 -31.17 -1.85
CA THR A 259 0.11 -30.26 -1.53
C THR A 259 1.28 -30.36 -2.51
N LYS A 260 1.30 -31.33 -3.43
CA LYS A 260 2.44 -31.58 -4.32
C LYS A 260 2.23 -30.99 -5.71
N SER A 261 3.24 -30.29 -6.22
CA SER A 261 3.35 -30.00 -7.65
C SER A 261 3.93 -31.22 -8.37
N VAL A 262 3.31 -31.62 -9.48
CA VAL A 262 3.64 -32.88 -10.18
C VAL A 262 3.85 -32.61 -11.66
N LEU A 263 4.93 -33.15 -12.22
CA LEU A 263 5.17 -33.17 -13.67
C LEU A 263 4.33 -34.27 -14.30
N PHE A 264 3.47 -33.89 -15.24
CA PHE A 264 2.69 -34.80 -16.06
C PHE A 264 3.15 -34.74 -17.52
N VAL A 265 2.92 -35.84 -18.24
CA VAL A 265 3.07 -35.92 -19.69
C VAL A 265 1.79 -36.48 -20.30
N MET A 266 1.25 -35.78 -21.29
CA MET A 266 0.08 -36.20 -22.07
C MET A 266 0.51 -36.72 -23.44
N ASP A 267 0.01 -37.89 -23.84
CA ASP A 267 -0.01 -38.34 -25.24
C ASP A 267 -1.13 -37.58 -25.97
N LEU A 268 -0.77 -36.71 -26.90
CA LEU A 268 -1.72 -35.82 -27.59
C LEU A 268 -2.62 -36.54 -28.59
N GLU A 269 -2.23 -37.72 -29.07
CA GLU A 269 -3.02 -38.51 -30.01
C GLU A 269 -4.11 -39.29 -29.27
N LYS A 270 -3.75 -39.91 -28.14
CA LYS A 270 -4.64 -40.80 -27.37
C LYS A 270 -5.36 -40.09 -26.22
N GLY A 271 -4.86 -38.94 -25.78
CA GLY A 271 -5.36 -38.23 -24.61
C GLY A 271 -5.01 -38.88 -23.28
N LEU A 272 -3.95 -39.70 -23.22
CA LEU A 272 -3.51 -40.36 -21.99
C LEU A 272 -2.57 -39.46 -21.19
N GLU A 273 -2.84 -39.27 -19.91
CA GLU A 273 -2.06 -38.43 -19.01
C GLU A 273 -1.31 -39.27 -17.97
N PHE A 274 -0.01 -39.04 -17.81
CA PHE A 274 0.84 -39.81 -16.91
C PHE A 274 1.58 -38.89 -15.93
N PRO A 275 1.49 -39.11 -14.60
CA PRO A 275 2.41 -38.49 -13.66
C PRO A 275 3.79 -39.13 -13.83
N VAL A 276 4.80 -38.28 -14.01
CA VAL A 276 6.18 -38.68 -14.26
C VAL A 276 7.05 -38.39 -13.03
N PHE A 277 6.84 -37.27 -12.35
CA PHE A 277 7.69 -36.88 -11.21
C PHE A 277 6.93 -36.05 -10.18
N THR A 278 6.99 -36.43 -8.89
CA THR A 278 6.15 -35.84 -7.82
C THR A 278 6.90 -34.92 -6.85
N GLU A 279 8.22 -34.78 -7.01
CA GLU A 279 9.09 -34.04 -6.09
C GLU A 279 9.52 -32.70 -6.72
N LEU A 280 8.60 -32.05 -7.43
CA LEU A 280 8.79 -30.67 -7.87
C LEU A 280 8.70 -29.72 -6.68
N SER A 281 9.37 -28.57 -6.80
CA SER A 281 9.12 -27.45 -5.89
C SER A 281 7.66 -27.00 -5.98
N LYS A 282 7.18 -26.29 -4.96
CA LYS A 282 5.83 -25.71 -4.96
C LYS A 282 5.65 -24.69 -6.10
N ASP A 283 4.54 -24.81 -6.82
CA ASP A 283 4.12 -23.88 -7.87
C ASP A 283 3.41 -22.61 -7.32
N GLN A 284 3.17 -21.62 -8.18
CA GLN A 284 2.55 -20.34 -7.83
C GLN A 284 1.06 -20.22 -8.22
N GLN A 285 0.31 -21.31 -8.41
CA GLN A 285 -1.05 -21.25 -8.97
C GLN A 285 -2.02 -20.34 -8.17
N GLU A 286 -1.78 -20.14 -6.88
CA GLU A 286 -2.79 -19.65 -5.93
C GLU A 286 -2.99 -18.12 -5.91
N ALA A 287 -2.15 -17.33 -6.62
CA ALA A 287 -2.19 -15.86 -6.62
C ALA A 287 -1.92 -15.27 -8.03
N TRP A 288 -1.17 -14.15 -8.11
CA TRP A 288 -0.71 -13.57 -9.39
C TRP A 288 0.61 -14.21 -9.84
N THR A 289 0.72 -14.50 -11.14
CA THR A 289 1.85 -15.23 -11.74
C THR A 289 2.40 -14.53 -12.99
N THR A 290 2.86 -13.28 -12.86
CA THR A 290 3.26 -12.45 -14.01
C THR A 290 4.44 -13.01 -14.81
N PHE A 291 5.31 -13.81 -14.18
CA PHE A 291 6.41 -14.51 -14.86
C PHE A 291 6.13 -16.00 -15.05
N GLY A 292 4.89 -16.42 -14.89
CA GLY A 292 4.46 -17.82 -14.98
C GLY A 292 4.32 -18.49 -13.62
N VAL A 293 3.72 -19.66 -13.65
CA VAL A 293 3.24 -20.46 -12.52
C VAL A 293 4.32 -21.43 -12.00
N TYR A 294 5.21 -21.89 -12.88
CA TYR A 294 6.40 -22.68 -12.55
C TYR A 294 7.56 -22.26 -13.45
N PRO A 295 8.85 -22.43 -13.11
CA PRO A 295 9.93 -22.07 -14.03
C PRO A 295 9.95 -22.86 -15.35
N GLY A 296 10.52 -22.26 -16.38
CA GLY A 296 10.73 -22.90 -17.69
C GLY A 296 11.62 -24.15 -17.59
N PHE A 297 11.26 -25.18 -18.36
CA PHE A 297 11.97 -26.45 -18.46
C PHE A 297 11.95 -26.93 -19.92
N SER A 298 12.77 -27.92 -20.26
CA SER A 298 12.97 -28.31 -21.66
C SER A 298 13.14 -29.82 -21.85
N TRP A 299 12.71 -30.31 -23.01
CA TRP A 299 12.89 -31.70 -23.43
C TRP A 299 14.34 -31.91 -23.90
N MET A 300 14.87 -33.11 -23.70
CA MET A 300 16.06 -33.52 -24.46
C MET A 300 15.68 -33.76 -25.93
N PRO A 301 16.61 -33.61 -26.91
CA PRO A 301 16.31 -33.79 -28.33
C PRO A 301 15.78 -35.19 -28.71
N ASP A 302 15.97 -36.20 -27.86
CA ASP A 302 15.46 -37.56 -28.06
C ASP A 302 14.03 -37.78 -27.51
N ASP A 303 13.43 -36.75 -26.90
CA ASP A 303 12.13 -36.78 -26.21
C ASP A 303 12.00 -37.87 -25.12
N ALA A 304 13.13 -38.43 -24.64
CA ALA A 304 13.16 -39.50 -23.63
C ALA A 304 13.31 -38.97 -22.19
N SER A 305 13.72 -37.71 -22.05
CA SER A 305 13.89 -37.07 -20.74
C SER A 305 13.64 -35.57 -20.78
N ILE A 306 13.35 -35.00 -19.61
CA ILE A 306 13.10 -33.56 -19.41
C ILE A 306 14.14 -33.04 -18.44
N VAL A 307 14.77 -31.90 -18.74
CA VAL A 307 15.61 -31.16 -17.81
C VAL A 307 14.76 -30.08 -17.16
N ILE A 308 14.74 -30.03 -15.82
CA ILE A 308 13.89 -29.14 -15.03
C ILE A 308 14.59 -28.65 -13.75
N TRP A 309 14.19 -27.48 -13.25
CA TRP A 309 14.52 -27.02 -11.91
C TRP A 309 13.57 -27.61 -10.85
N ASN A 310 14.11 -28.13 -9.76
CA ASN A 310 13.36 -28.44 -8.54
C ASN A 310 14.29 -28.53 -7.32
N HIS A 311 13.78 -28.16 -6.15
CA HIS A 311 14.51 -28.19 -4.87
C HIS A 311 15.87 -27.47 -4.88
N GLY A 312 15.96 -26.35 -5.61
CA GLY A 312 17.20 -25.59 -5.75
C GLY A 312 18.18 -26.15 -6.77
N LYS A 313 17.90 -27.32 -7.38
CA LYS A 313 18.81 -28.05 -8.26
C LYS A 313 18.27 -28.13 -9.70
N ILE A 314 19.16 -28.45 -10.63
CA ILE A 314 18.81 -28.83 -12.00
C ILE A 314 18.80 -30.35 -12.07
N ASN A 315 17.71 -30.94 -12.56
CA ASN A 315 17.53 -32.39 -12.65
C ASN A 315 17.13 -32.81 -14.06
N ARG A 316 17.64 -33.95 -14.51
CA ARG A 316 17.14 -34.69 -15.68
C ARG A 316 16.20 -35.79 -15.23
N ILE A 317 14.94 -35.75 -15.67
CA ILE A 317 13.90 -36.73 -15.38
C ILE A 317 13.75 -37.64 -16.60
N ASN A 318 14.00 -38.93 -16.43
CA ASN A 318 13.77 -39.92 -17.48
C ASN A 318 12.31 -40.39 -17.45
N LEU A 319 11.64 -40.41 -18.61
CA LEU A 319 10.19 -40.65 -18.68
C LEU A 319 9.81 -42.12 -18.47
N ASP A 320 10.66 -43.05 -18.89
CA ASP A 320 10.39 -44.50 -18.79
C ASP A 320 10.60 -45.00 -17.36
N THR A 321 11.73 -44.64 -16.76
CA THR A 321 12.13 -45.06 -15.41
C THR A 321 11.49 -44.20 -14.33
N LYS A 322 11.04 -42.98 -14.67
CA LYS A 322 10.49 -41.97 -13.75
C LYS A 322 11.47 -41.55 -12.64
N THR A 323 12.77 -41.68 -12.89
CA THR A 323 13.82 -41.27 -11.96
C THR A 323 14.44 -39.93 -12.36
N ALA A 324 14.77 -39.11 -11.36
CA ALA A 324 15.52 -37.88 -11.53
C ALA A 324 17.03 -38.12 -11.28
N THR A 325 17.88 -37.49 -12.08
CA THR A 325 19.34 -37.43 -11.88
C THR A 325 19.76 -35.97 -11.83
N GLU A 326 20.47 -35.59 -10.76
CA GLU A 326 20.98 -34.23 -10.60
C GLU A 326 22.04 -33.90 -11.67
N ILE A 327 21.92 -32.72 -12.27
CA ILE A 327 22.96 -32.10 -13.08
C ILE A 327 23.62 -31.04 -12.19
N PRO A 328 24.81 -31.33 -11.63
CA PRO A 328 25.43 -30.43 -10.67
C PRO A 328 25.82 -29.12 -11.35
N PHE A 329 25.58 -28.00 -10.69
CA PHE A 329 26.04 -26.70 -11.16
C PHE A 329 26.73 -25.93 -10.03
N GLN A 330 27.63 -25.03 -10.41
CA GLN A 330 28.22 -24.04 -9.51
C GLN A 330 28.26 -22.69 -10.23
N VAL A 331 27.72 -21.66 -9.58
CA VAL A 331 27.77 -20.27 -10.04
C VAL A 331 28.62 -19.47 -9.07
N ASN A 332 29.58 -18.70 -9.61
CA ASN A 332 30.25 -17.63 -8.88
C ASN A 332 29.54 -16.34 -9.28
N ALA A 333 28.60 -15.89 -8.45
CA ALA A 333 27.79 -14.71 -8.72
C ALA A 333 28.56 -13.45 -8.32
N HIS A 334 28.73 -12.51 -9.26
CA HIS A 334 29.19 -11.15 -9.01
C HIS A 334 27.97 -10.22 -9.11
N LYS A 335 27.59 -9.57 -8.02
CA LYS A 335 26.41 -8.69 -7.98
C LYS A 335 26.78 -7.28 -7.59
N LYS A 336 26.23 -6.32 -8.32
CA LYS A 336 26.23 -4.90 -7.97
C LYS A 336 24.96 -4.57 -7.18
N LEU A 337 25.11 -4.09 -5.95
CA LEU A 337 24.02 -3.76 -5.04
C LEU A 337 24.05 -2.27 -4.69
N MET A 338 22.92 -1.59 -4.79
CA MET A 338 22.80 -0.22 -4.32
C MET A 338 22.79 -0.17 -2.78
N GLU A 339 23.36 0.89 -2.20
CA GLU A 339 23.27 1.11 -0.76
C GLU A 339 21.81 1.28 -0.32
N THR A 340 21.38 0.41 0.60
CA THR A 340 20.04 0.50 1.22
C THR A 340 19.86 1.84 1.92
N ILE A 341 18.80 2.58 1.56
CA ILE A 341 18.47 3.82 2.24
C ILE A 341 17.92 3.55 3.65
N HIS A 342 18.35 4.35 4.60
CA HIS A 342 17.90 4.32 5.98
C HIS A 342 18.20 5.67 6.62
N PHE A 343 17.20 6.25 7.27
CA PHE A 343 17.31 7.56 7.91
C PHE A 343 16.83 7.49 9.36
N HIS A 344 17.51 8.25 10.23
CA HIS A 344 17.11 8.42 11.62
C HIS A 344 15.89 9.34 11.73
N ASN A 345 14.91 8.95 12.53
CA ASN A 345 13.66 9.67 12.78
C ASN A 345 13.35 9.71 14.27
N LYS A 346 12.44 10.61 14.67
CA LYS A 346 12.06 10.78 16.07
C LYS A 346 10.65 10.27 16.34
N ALA A 347 10.54 9.46 17.38
CA ALA A 347 9.27 9.04 17.98
C ALA A 347 8.66 10.13 18.89
N TYR A 348 9.47 11.02 19.46
CA TYR A 348 9.04 12.09 20.36
C TYR A 348 9.95 13.33 20.34
N GLU A 349 9.34 14.50 20.49
CA GLU A 349 9.96 15.81 20.75
C GLU A 349 9.08 16.62 21.72
N ASP A 350 9.62 17.55 22.51
CA ASP A 350 8.81 18.31 23.50
C ASP A 350 7.79 19.27 22.84
N GLU A 351 8.13 19.83 21.69
CA GLU A 351 7.26 20.72 20.89
C GLU A 351 7.16 20.21 19.45
N MET A 352 6.00 20.42 18.83
CA MET A 352 5.79 20.15 17.42
C MET A 352 5.17 21.35 16.70
N GLU A 353 5.64 21.59 15.48
CA GLU A 353 4.95 22.44 14.50
C GLU A 353 3.94 21.58 13.76
N LEU A 354 2.66 21.95 13.82
CA LEU A 354 1.63 21.23 13.10
C LEU A 354 1.85 21.36 11.60
N LYS A 355 1.83 20.22 10.92
CA LYS A 355 1.92 20.09 9.47
C LYS A 355 0.56 19.94 8.83
N VAL A 356 -0.46 19.51 9.57
CA VAL A 356 -1.79 19.28 8.99
C VAL A 356 -2.75 20.41 9.36
N LEU A 357 -3.07 21.23 8.36
CA LEU A 357 -4.15 22.21 8.44
C LEU A 357 -5.27 21.72 7.52
N ARG A 358 -6.40 21.32 8.09
CA ARG A 358 -7.53 20.80 7.33
C ARG A 358 -8.58 21.87 7.10
N ASP A 359 -9.39 21.67 6.08
CA ASP A 359 -10.57 22.48 5.78
C ASP A 359 -10.27 24.00 5.69
N VAL A 360 -9.08 24.34 5.18
CA VAL A 360 -8.62 25.74 5.11
C VAL A 360 -9.50 26.53 4.16
N THR A 361 -10.01 27.67 4.63
CA THR A 361 -10.86 28.58 3.86
C THR A 361 -10.54 30.04 4.16
N LYS A 362 -10.73 30.92 3.18
CA LYS A 362 -10.47 32.37 3.28
C LYS A 362 -11.80 33.14 3.34
N SER A 363 -11.81 34.21 4.13
CA SER A 363 -12.89 35.19 4.17
C SER A 363 -13.07 35.89 2.82
N PRO A 364 -14.31 36.08 2.33
CA PRO A 364 -14.55 36.72 1.04
C PRO A 364 -14.28 38.23 1.03
N VAL A 365 -14.18 38.87 2.19
CA VAL A 365 -14.12 40.35 2.32
C VAL A 365 -12.82 40.87 2.91
N ASP A 366 -12.02 40.02 3.55
CA ASP A 366 -10.78 40.40 4.22
C ASP A 366 -9.75 39.26 4.25
N GLU A 367 -8.62 39.49 4.91
CA GLU A 367 -7.48 38.56 4.94
C GLU A 367 -7.55 37.51 6.08
N LYS A 368 -8.74 37.27 6.63
CA LYS A 368 -8.95 36.21 7.62
C LYS A 368 -8.98 34.84 6.95
N VAL A 369 -8.35 33.86 7.59
CA VAL A 369 -8.36 32.45 7.18
C VAL A 369 -8.77 31.59 8.37
N ALA A 370 -9.69 30.66 8.14
CA ALA A 370 -10.15 29.66 9.10
C ALA A 370 -9.69 28.26 8.67
N PHE A 371 -9.36 27.41 9.63
CA PHE A 371 -8.95 26.02 9.38
C PHE A 371 -9.12 25.14 10.62
N THR A 372 -9.14 23.83 10.41
CA THR A 372 -9.21 22.80 11.45
C THR A 372 -7.82 22.27 11.77
N ALA A 373 -7.44 22.25 13.04
CA ALA A 373 -6.22 21.61 13.54
C ALA A 373 -6.45 21.02 14.94
N LEU A 374 -5.86 19.86 15.25
CA LEU A 374 -6.05 19.15 16.53
C LEU A 374 -7.53 18.99 16.95
N GLY A 375 -8.43 18.80 15.97
CA GLY A 375 -9.86 18.64 16.20
C GLY A 375 -10.64 19.94 16.45
N HIS A 376 -10.04 21.11 16.25
CA HIS A 376 -10.69 22.41 16.54
C HIS A 376 -10.45 23.45 15.46
N ILE A 377 -11.33 24.45 15.38
CA ILE A 377 -11.20 25.54 14.41
C ILE A 377 -10.33 26.66 14.94
N TYR A 378 -9.41 27.13 14.10
CA TYR A 378 -8.53 28.27 14.32
C TYR A 378 -8.84 29.36 13.30
N LEU A 379 -8.73 30.61 13.74
CA LEU A 379 -8.81 31.81 12.92
C LEU A 379 -7.46 32.53 12.97
N CYS A 380 -6.95 32.95 11.81
CA CYS A 380 -5.76 33.79 11.71
C CYS A 380 -6.02 34.96 10.76
N ASP A 381 -5.30 36.06 10.95
CA ASP A 381 -5.37 37.24 10.07
C ASP A 381 -4.04 37.37 9.33
N LYS A 382 -4.10 37.55 8.00
CA LYS A 382 -2.91 37.62 7.13
C LYS A 382 -1.97 36.43 7.35
N LEU A 383 -2.53 35.24 7.56
CA LEU A 383 -1.81 33.98 7.81
C LEU A 383 -0.96 33.97 9.08
N LYS A 384 -1.21 34.90 10.03
CA LYS A 384 -0.41 35.07 11.25
C LYS A 384 -1.26 34.89 12.51
N ASN A 385 -0.57 34.50 13.59
CA ASN A 385 -1.12 34.41 14.94
C ASN A 385 -2.44 33.61 15.01
N PRO A 386 -2.46 32.35 14.56
CA PRO A 386 -3.67 31.53 14.62
C PRO A 386 -4.17 31.37 16.05
N LYS A 387 -5.48 31.57 16.24
CA LYS A 387 -6.17 31.45 17.52
C LYS A 387 -7.37 30.54 17.38
N ARG A 388 -7.49 29.60 18.31
CA ARG A 388 -8.67 28.75 18.41
C ARG A 388 -9.91 29.60 18.70
N ILE A 389 -11.03 29.32 18.03
CA ILE A 389 -12.26 30.13 18.15
C ILE A 389 -13.11 29.75 19.39
N SER A 390 -12.94 28.53 19.92
CA SER A 390 -13.71 28.03 21.05
C SER A 390 -12.84 27.39 22.14
N LYS A 391 -13.46 27.03 23.27
CA LYS A 391 -12.88 26.15 24.31
C LYS A 391 -13.65 24.82 24.43
N ALA A 392 -14.41 24.45 23.40
CA ALA A 392 -15.27 23.27 23.41
C ALA A 392 -14.49 21.96 23.60
N HIS A 393 -15.12 20.96 24.22
CA HIS A 393 -14.54 19.61 24.33
C HIS A 393 -14.84 18.73 23.11
N TYR A 394 -15.93 19.03 22.39
CA TYR A 394 -16.26 18.38 21.13
C TYR A 394 -15.31 18.84 20.01
N PHE A 395 -15.19 18.03 18.97
CA PHE A 395 -14.42 18.39 17.78
C PHE A 395 -15.23 19.30 16.87
N GLU A 396 -14.54 20.15 16.11
CA GLU A 396 -15.07 21.13 15.19
C GLU A 396 -14.34 20.98 13.86
N ALA A 397 -15.06 21.02 12.74
CA ALA A 397 -14.46 20.88 11.41
C ALA A 397 -15.27 21.58 10.32
N GLU A 398 -14.71 21.61 9.11
CA GLU A 398 -15.35 22.07 7.88
C GLU A 398 -15.95 23.50 7.98
N PRO A 399 -15.16 24.51 8.41
CA PRO A 399 -15.60 25.89 8.48
C PRO A 399 -15.92 26.47 7.08
N ALA A 400 -16.95 27.32 7.02
CA ALA A 400 -17.32 28.09 5.83
C ALA A 400 -17.73 29.52 6.22
N PHE A 401 -17.13 30.52 5.58
CA PHE A 401 -17.48 31.92 5.83
C PHE A 401 -18.82 32.30 5.19
N SER A 402 -19.57 33.20 5.85
CA SER A 402 -20.69 33.90 5.21
C SER A 402 -20.18 34.85 4.13
N PRO A 403 -21.01 35.19 3.11
CA PRO A 403 -20.61 36.09 2.03
C PRO A 403 -20.14 37.49 2.49
N ASP A 404 -20.62 37.95 3.64
CA ASP A 404 -20.23 39.23 4.26
C ASP A 404 -19.02 39.12 5.20
N GLY A 405 -18.47 37.91 5.39
CA GLY A 405 -17.32 37.62 6.26
C GLY A 405 -17.58 37.76 7.76
N LYS A 406 -18.84 37.96 8.20
CA LYS A 406 -19.17 38.18 9.62
C LYS A 406 -19.45 36.91 10.40
N LYS A 407 -19.75 35.80 9.72
CA LYS A 407 -20.12 34.52 10.35
C LYS A 407 -19.31 33.37 9.78
N LEU A 408 -19.20 32.29 10.56
CA LEU A 408 -18.60 31.03 10.17
C LEU A 408 -19.56 29.87 10.48
N ALA A 409 -20.04 29.16 9.47
CA ALA A 409 -20.75 27.90 9.65
C ALA A 409 -19.71 26.78 9.83
N TYR A 410 -20.00 25.80 10.69
CA TYR A 410 -19.13 24.64 10.89
C TYR A 410 -19.93 23.46 11.46
N VAL A 411 -19.34 22.28 11.44
CA VAL A 411 -19.92 21.08 12.07
C VAL A 411 -19.14 20.71 13.32
N SER A 412 -19.87 20.21 14.32
CA SER A 412 -19.27 19.67 15.54
C SER A 412 -19.44 18.15 15.61
N TRP A 413 -18.62 17.48 16.43
CA TRP A 413 -18.75 16.07 16.73
C TRP A 413 -18.37 15.75 18.19
N ASP A 414 -19.30 15.08 18.88
CA ASP A 414 -19.10 14.45 20.18
C ASP A 414 -19.46 12.97 20.05
N ASP A 415 -18.60 12.07 20.52
CA ASP A 415 -18.80 10.62 20.31
C ASP A 415 -20.08 10.06 20.95
N GLU A 416 -20.60 10.69 22.01
CA GLU A 416 -21.80 10.24 22.72
C GLU A 416 -23.02 11.11 22.42
N LYS A 417 -22.82 12.37 22.03
CA LYS A 417 -23.89 13.34 21.71
C LYS A 417 -24.08 13.61 20.22
N PHE A 418 -23.28 12.97 19.37
CA PHE A 418 -23.28 13.11 17.91
C PHE A 418 -22.97 14.55 17.45
N GLY A 419 -23.08 14.78 16.14
CA GLY A 419 -22.75 16.06 15.54
C GLY A 419 -23.90 17.06 15.51
N LYS A 420 -23.53 18.34 15.38
CA LYS A 420 -24.44 19.48 15.22
C LYS A 420 -23.97 20.42 14.13
N LEU A 421 -24.90 21.16 13.54
CA LEU A 421 -24.60 22.30 12.66
C LEU A 421 -24.57 23.59 13.49
N MET A 422 -23.48 24.33 13.38
CA MET A 422 -23.18 25.49 14.22
C MET A 422 -22.87 26.72 13.37
N VAL A 423 -23.11 27.91 13.92
CA VAL A 423 -22.67 29.20 13.37
C VAL A 423 -21.93 30.00 14.44
N TYR A 424 -20.77 30.53 14.10
CA TYR A 424 -19.97 31.42 14.95
C TYR A 424 -20.04 32.84 14.40
N ASP A 425 -20.42 33.81 15.23
CA ASP A 425 -20.39 35.24 14.88
C ASP A 425 -19.02 35.84 15.22
N LEU A 426 -18.31 36.34 14.22
CA LEU A 426 -16.94 36.85 14.38
C LEU A 426 -16.88 38.18 15.14
N ASN A 427 -17.98 38.93 15.22
CA ASN A 427 -18.02 40.22 15.90
C ASN A 427 -18.31 40.05 17.39
N THR A 428 -19.25 39.17 17.74
CA THR A 428 -19.66 38.95 19.13
C THR A 428 -18.91 37.81 19.82
N GLY A 429 -18.35 36.87 19.05
CA GLY A 429 -17.78 35.63 19.56
C GLY A 429 -18.83 34.59 19.98
N GLN A 430 -20.08 34.78 19.59
CA GLN A 430 -21.19 33.89 19.94
C GLN A 430 -21.20 32.64 19.06
N HIS A 431 -21.53 31.49 19.64
CA HIS A 431 -21.73 30.22 18.94
C HIS A 431 -23.22 29.83 19.02
N ASP A 432 -23.91 29.84 17.89
CA ASP A 432 -25.31 29.43 17.76
C ASP A 432 -25.42 28.01 17.21
N THR A 433 -26.33 27.21 17.78
CA THR A 433 -26.66 25.88 17.27
C THR A 433 -27.83 26.01 16.30
N ILE A 434 -27.61 25.68 15.03
CA ILE A 434 -28.62 25.75 13.97
C ILE A 434 -29.42 24.44 13.91
N LEU A 435 -28.72 23.30 13.97
CA LEU A 435 -29.34 21.97 14.07
C LEU A 435 -28.77 21.25 15.29
N SER A 436 -29.65 20.89 16.21
CA SER A 436 -29.32 20.17 17.45
C SER A 436 -29.60 18.68 17.39
N GLU A 437 -30.35 18.22 16.38
CA GLU A 437 -30.70 16.80 16.21
C GLU A 437 -29.44 15.95 16.01
N PRO A 438 -29.30 14.80 16.70
CA PRO A 438 -28.15 13.93 16.51
C PRO A 438 -28.00 13.47 15.05
N ALA A 439 -26.85 13.71 14.43
CA ALA A 439 -26.49 13.16 13.12
C ALA A 439 -24.99 13.33 12.85
N ILE A 440 -24.52 12.81 11.72
CA ILE A 440 -23.22 13.17 11.12
C ILE A 440 -23.48 14.26 10.08
N TYR A 441 -23.32 15.53 10.48
CA TYR A 441 -23.40 16.68 9.58
C TYR A 441 -22.05 16.98 8.94
N ARG A 442 -22.07 17.39 7.67
CA ARG A 442 -20.89 17.60 6.84
C ARG A 442 -21.03 18.82 5.92
N THR A 443 -19.90 19.45 5.63
CA THR A 443 -19.65 20.41 4.55
C THR A 443 -20.74 21.49 4.42
N PRO A 444 -20.92 22.36 5.43
CA PRO A 444 -21.88 23.45 5.35
C PRO A 444 -21.38 24.57 4.42
N SER A 445 -22.29 25.23 3.70
CA SER A 445 -22.00 26.43 2.90
C SER A 445 -23.20 27.36 2.86
N PHE A 446 -22.96 28.67 3.01
CA PHE A 446 -23.99 29.70 2.94
C PHE A 446 -24.52 29.91 1.51
N SER A 447 -25.77 30.37 1.42
CA SER A 447 -26.35 31.00 0.23
C SER A 447 -25.71 32.36 -0.04
N PRO A 448 -25.81 32.91 -1.27
CA PRO A 448 -25.20 34.20 -1.62
C PRO A 448 -25.71 35.39 -0.78
N ASP A 449 -26.94 35.31 -0.26
CA ASP A 449 -27.52 36.31 0.64
C ASP A 449 -27.20 36.07 2.13
N GLY A 450 -26.56 34.94 2.46
CA GLY A 450 -26.14 34.56 3.80
C GLY A 450 -27.25 34.05 4.72
N ASN A 451 -28.48 33.86 4.24
CA ASN A 451 -29.64 33.51 5.08
C ASN A 451 -29.93 32.00 5.19
N ILE A 452 -29.39 31.21 4.27
CA ILE A 452 -29.61 29.76 4.18
C ILE A 452 -28.26 29.05 4.18
N ILE A 453 -28.19 27.88 4.79
CA ILE A 453 -27.03 26.98 4.73
C ILE A 453 -27.43 25.72 3.98
N CYS A 454 -26.67 25.34 2.96
CA CYS A 454 -26.70 23.99 2.41
C CYS A 454 -25.66 23.12 3.12
N TYR A 455 -25.96 21.87 3.36
CA TYR A 455 -25.08 20.93 4.07
C TYR A 455 -25.37 19.49 3.64
N ARG A 456 -24.49 18.56 4.01
CA ARG A 456 -24.69 17.12 3.81
C ARG A 456 -24.96 16.43 5.15
N LYS A 457 -25.96 15.55 5.17
CA LYS A 457 -26.14 14.53 6.21
C LYS A 457 -25.52 13.23 5.72
N GLU A 458 -24.47 12.75 6.40
CA GLU A 458 -23.77 11.51 6.03
C GLU A 458 -24.62 10.28 6.41
N GLY A 459 -24.39 9.17 5.71
CA GLY A 459 -24.80 7.87 6.20
C GLY A 459 -23.96 7.45 7.41
N GLY A 460 -24.46 6.47 8.16
CA GLY A 460 -23.68 5.84 9.24
C GLY A 460 -22.37 5.24 8.76
N ASN A 461 -21.35 5.19 9.63
CA ASN A 461 -20.04 4.63 9.29
C ASN A 461 -19.42 3.82 10.46
N ALA A 462 -18.33 3.09 10.17
CA ALA A 462 -17.68 2.19 11.12
C ALA A 462 -16.88 2.89 12.24
N ASN A 463 -16.72 4.21 12.19
CA ASN A 463 -15.95 4.99 13.15
C ASN A 463 -16.85 5.79 14.11
N GLN A 464 -17.96 6.32 13.59
CA GLN A 464 -18.90 7.21 14.28
C GLN A 464 -20.26 6.55 14.56
N GLY A 465 -20.49 5.34 14.03
CA GLY A 465 -21.71 4.58 14.21
C GLY A 465 -22.79 4.86 13.17
N TYR A 466 -23.87 4.09 13.26
CA TYR A 466 -24.96 4.09 12.27
C TYR A 466 -26.26 4.74 12.76
N SER A 467 -26.41 4.97 14.07
CA SER A 467 -27.60 5.57 14.67
C SER A 467 -27.83 7.01 14.21
N TYR A 468 -29.10 7.42 14.15
CA TYR A 468 -29.56 8.78 13.80
C TYR A 468 -29.26 9.28 12.37
N ASN A 469 -28.63 8.46 11.52
CA ASN A 469 -28.24 8.80 10.15
C ASN A 469 -29.23 8.33 9.07
N ILE A 470 -30.54 8.33 9.37
CA ILE A 470 -31.58 8.05 8.36
C ILE A 470 -31.70 9.20 7.35
N ASN A 471 -32.10 8.87 6.12
CA ASN A 471 -32.23 9.80 5.00
C ASN A 471 -30.94 10.61 4.73
N PRO A 472 -29.81 9.96 4.41
CA PRO A 472 -28.60 10.67 4.03
C PRO A 472 -28.81 11.45 2.72
N GLY A 473 -28.13 12.58 2.58
CA GLY A 473 -28.26 13.43 1.41
C GLY A 473 -27.83 14.88 1.65
N ILE A 474 -28.09 15.74 0.67
CA ILE A 474 -27.88 17.18 0.74
C ILE A 474 -29.19 17.85 1.18
N TYR A 475 -29.06 18.83 2.07
CA TYR A 475 -30.17 19.58 2.67
C TYR A 475 -29.89 21.07 2.65
N THR A 476 -30.94 21.88 2.78
CA THR A 476 -30.86 23.32 3.07
C THR A 476 -31.60 23.67 4.36
N VAL A 477 -31.11 24.63 5.13
CA VAL A 477 -31.74 25.09 6.39
C VAL A 477 -31.56 26.60 6.59
N ASN A 478 -32.54 27.26 7.21
CA ASN A 478 -32.42 28.67 7.60
C ASN A 478 -31.53 28.83 8.84
N LEU A 479 -31.02 30.06 9.09
CA LEU A 479 -30.18 30.33 10.28
C LEU A 479 -30.90 30.20 11.63
N ASP A 480 -32.23 30.16 11.65
CA ASP A 480 -33.02 29.88 12.86
C ASP A 480 -33.27 28.38 13.08
N GLY A 481 -32.72 27.52 12.20
CA GLY A 481 -32.93 26.07 12.23
C GLY A 481 -34.22 25.60 11.55
N ASN A 482 -35.09 26.51 11.11
CA ASN A 482 -36.34 26.18 10.45
C ASN A 482 -36.14 25.84 8.96
N ASN A 483 -37.18 25.27 8.34
CA ASN A 483 -37.22 24.94 6.90
C ASN A 483 -36.10 23.98 6.42
N ASN A 484 -35.73 23.02 7.26
CA ASN A 484 -34.77 21.97 6.90
C ASN A 484 -35.31 21.08 5.77
N THR A 485 -34.84 21.30 4.54
CA THR A 485 -35.43 20.76 3.31
C THR A 485 -34.43 19.84 2.59
N PHE A 486 -34.89 18.67 2.19
CA PHE A 486 -34.10 17.72 1.40
C PHE A 486 -33.94 18.19 -0.04
N VAL A 487 -32.73 18.06 -0.59
CA VAL A 487 -32.38 18.46 -1.97
C VAL A 487 -32.16 17.22 -2.84
N THR A 488 -31.22 16.36 -2.46
CA THR A 488 -30.85 15.15 -3.23
C THR A 488 -30.22 14.09 -2.34
N ALA A 489 -30.39 12.81 -2.68
CA ALA A 489 -29.83 11.68 -1.93
C ALA A 489 -28.34 11.45 -2.21
N GLU A 490 -27.83 12.01 -3.31
CA GLU A 490 -26.45 11.84 -3.74
C GLU A 490 -25.67 13.15 -3.67
N GLY A 491 -24.35 13.05 -3.53
CA GLY A 491 -23.45 14.18 -3.67
C GLY A 491 -22.66 14.54 -2.41
N GLU A 492 -21.57 15.26 -2.63
CA GLU A 492 -20.66 15.76 -1.60
C GLU A 492 -20.28 17.22 -1.88
N LYS A 493 -19.89 17.95 -0.83
CA LYS A 493 -19.46 19.36 -0.87
C LYS A 493 -20.47 20.29 -1.57
N PRO A 494 -21.71 20.41 -1.05
CA PRO A 494 -22.72 21.27 -1.64
C PRO A 494 -22.34 22.75 -1.53
N GLN A 495 -22.59 23.52 -2.59
CA GLN A 495 -22.41 24.98 -2.61
C GLN A 495 -23.49 25.61 -3.50
N PHE A 496 -24.01 26.78 -3.12
CA PHE A 496 -24.97 27.51 -3.95
C PHE A 496 -24.33 28.08 -5.22
N SER A 497 -25.12 28.20 -6.29
CA SER A 497 -24.80 29.06 -7.42
C SER A 497 -24.82 30.54 -7.03
N ALA A 498 -24.13 31.38 -7.78
CA ALA A 498 -24.00 32.82 -7.54
C ALA A 498 -25.36 33.55 -7.48
N ASP A 499 -26.35 33.06 -8.23
CA ASP A 499 -27.72 33.57 -8.25
C ASP A 499 -28.64 32.95 -7.17
N GLY A 500 -28.13 31.99 -6.39
CA GLY A 500 -28.87 31.28 -5.33
C GLY A 500 -29.96 30.32 -5.84
N THR A 501 -30.09 30.09 -7.14
CA THR A 501 -31.18 29.28 -7.71
C THR A 501 -30.90 27.79 -7.73
N SER A 502 -29.64 27.39 -7.53
CA SER A 502 -29.19 26.01 -7.68
C SER A 502 -28.10 25.65 -6.67
N ILE A 503 -27.87 24.35 -6.49
CA ILE A 503 -26.80 23.80 -5.65
C ILE A 503 -25.85 22.96 -6.51
N PHE A 504 -24.58 23.32 -6.51
CA PHE A 504 -23.50 22.50 -7.07
C PHE A 504 -23.05 21.43 -6.07
N TYR A 505 -22.67 20.26 -6.58
CA TYR A 505 -22.13 19.16 -5.78
C TYR A 505 -21.34 18.19 -6.65
N THR A 506 -20.52 17.34 -6.02
CA THR A 506 -19.74 16.30 -6.71
C THR A 506 -20.30 14.91 -6.43
N SER A 507 -20.39 14.06 -7.45
CA SER A 507 -20.73 12.63 -7.32
C SER A 507 -19.57 11.73 -7.74
N GLY A 508 -19.50 10.52 -7.17
CA GLY A 508 -18.41 9.55 -7.41
C GLY A 508 -17.48 9.33 -6.21
N GLY A 509 -17.67 10.08 -5.13
CA GLY A 509 -16.86 10.02 -3.90
C GLY A 509 -15.54 10.79 -4.00
N PHE A 510 -14.87 10.92 -2.86
CA PHE A 510 -13.53 11.51 -2.77
C PHE A 510 -12.44 10.54 -3.31
N LEU A 511 -11.21 10.62 -2.80
CA LEU A 511 -10.11 9.71 -3.07
C LEU A 511 -10.48 8.26 -2.71
N PHE A 512 -10.02 7.28 -3.48
CA PHE A 512 -10.41 5.85 -3.40
C PHE A 512 -11.87 5.57 -3.79
N GLY A 513 -12.57 6.56 -4.37
CA GLY A 513 -13.90 6.43 -4.91
C GLY A 513 -13.92 5.92 -6.35
N SER A 514 -14.97 6.29 -7.10
CA SER A 514 -15.07 6.01 -8.52
C SER A 514 -14.04 6.81 -9.32
N ILE A 515 -13.40 6.17 -10.31
CA ILE A 515 -12.52 6.86 -11.28
C ILE A 515 -13.31 7.92 -12.05
N LYS A 516 -14.54 7.59 -12.46
CA LYS A 516 -15.45 8.52 -13.12
C LYS A 516 -16.17 9.34 -12.08
N LYS A 517 -16.08 10.66 -12.18
CA LYS A 517 -16.79 11.59 -11.30
C LYS A 517 -17.57 12.60 -12.13
N SER A 518 -18.50 13.26 -11.47
CA SER A 518 -19.30 14.31 -12.11
C SER A 518 -19.46 15.49 -11.17
N PHE A 519 -19.28 16.68 -11.72
CA PHE A 519 -19.69 17.94 -11.10
C PHE A 519 -21.10 18.26 -11.59
N LYS A 520 -22.06 18.31 -10.66
CA LYS A 520 -23.48 18.40 -10.94
C LYS A 520 -24.07 19.69 -10.38
N LYS A 521 -25.16 20.14 -10.99
CA LYS A 521 -25.97 21.28 -10.56
C LYS A 521 -27.41 20.79 -10.31
N PHE A 522 -27.96 21.03 -9.13
CA PHE A 522 -29.36 20.79 -8.81
C PHE A 522 -30.14 22.10 -8.90
N ASP A 523 -31.12 22.20 -9.80
CA ASP A 523 -32.02 23.35 -9.90
C ASP A 523 -33.09 23.26 -8.81
N LEU A 524 -33.11 24.22 -7.88
CA LEU A 524 -34.00 24.20 -6.72
C LEU A 524 -35.47 24.38 -7.09
N LYS A 525 -35.77 25.03 -8.22
CA LYS A 525 -37.15 25.25 -8.69
C LYS A 525 -37.67 24.07 -9.48
N LYS A 526 -36.86 23.52 -10.39
CA LYS A 526 -37.22 22.38 -11.23
C LYS A 526 -37.07 21.05 -10.51
N GLN A 527 -36.36 21.02 -9.39
CA GLN A 527 -36.06 19.81 -8.61
C GLN A 527 -35.37 18.74 -9.48
N LYS A 528 -34.36 19.17 -10.25
CA LYS A 528 -33.66 18.33 -11.22
C LYS A 528 -32.16 18.56 -11.19
N SER A 529 -31.41 17.47 -11.27
CA SER A 529 -29.95 17.46 -11.43
C SER A 529 -29.54 17.49 -12.90
N GLU A 530 -28.50 18.25 -13.20
CA GLU A 530 -27.82 18.32 -14.50
C GLU A 530 -26.32 18.15 -14.29
N ILE A 531 -25.65 17.45 -15.22
CA ILE A 531 -24.19 17.30 -15.19
C ILE A 531 -23.58 18.52 -15.87
N VAL A 532 -22.70 19.22 -15.15
CA VAL A 532 -21.90 20.33 -15.68
C VAL A 532 -20.61 19.78 -16.28
N PHE A 533 -19.86 19.00 -15.49
CA PHE A 533 -18.63 18.35 -15.95
C PHE A 533 -18.66 16.84 -15.69
N ASN A 534 -18.18 16.08 -16.67
CA ASN A 534 -17.78 14.69 -16.50
C ASN A 534 -16.26 14.59 -16.58
N THR A 535 -15.67 13.76 -15.73
CA THR A 535 -14.22 13.69 -15.51
C THR A 535 -13.79 12.25 -15.24
N SER A 536 -12.51 11.97 -15.50
CA SER A 536 -11.79 10.86 -14.90
C SER A 536 -10.70 11.40 -13.97
N TYR A 537 -10.51 10.77 -12.80
CA TYR A 537 -9.45 11.06 -11.82
C TYR A 537 -9.52 12.39 -11.06
N THR A 538 -10.43 13.31 -11.39
CA THR A 538 -10.63 14.50 -10.54
C THR A 538 -11.12 14.06 -9.16
N THR A 539 -10.68 14.74 -8.10
CA THR A 539 -11.05 14.43 -6.71
C THR A 539 -11.76 15.59 -6.02
N ASN A 540 -11.68 16.80 -6.58
CA ASN A 540 -12.31 17.98 -6.02
C ASN A 540 -12.69 18.98 -7.12
N PHE A 541 -13.83 19.64 -6.95
CA PHE A 541 -14.28 20.76 -7.78
C PHE A 541 -14.67 21.92 -6.89
N VAL A 542 -14.26 23.13 -7.28
CA VAL A 542 -14.58 24.36 -6.54
C VAL A 542 -14.93 25.45 -7.55
N PRO A 543 -16.22 25.76 -7.76
CA PRO A 543 -16.62 26.87 -8.63
C PRO A 543 -16.20 28.20 -8.01
N SER A 544 -15.85 29.18 -8.84
CA SER A 544 -15.61 30.55 -8.36
C SER A 544 -16.90 31.19 -7.83
N PRO A 545 -16.82 32.16 -6.90
CA PRO A 545 -17.98 32.86 -6.38
C PRO A 545 -18.90 33.47 -7.46
N ASP A 546 -18.33 33.95 -8.57
CA ASP A 546 -19.08 34.47 -9.72
C ASP A 546 -19.56 33.40 -10.71
N ASN A 547 -19.18 32.13 -10.48
CA ASN A 547 -19.45 30.97 -11.31
C ASN A 547 -18.92 31.08 -12.76
N ASN A 548 -17.96 31.95 -13.05
CA ASN A 548 -17.32 32.04 -14.36
C ASN A 548 -16.10 31.11 -14.50
N TRP A 549 -15.62 30.54 -13.39
CA TRP A 549 -14.45 29.68 -13.34
C TRP A 549 -14.68 28.45 -12.47
N VAL A 550 -13.86 27.43 -12.68
CA VAL A 550 -13.79 26.24 -11.84
C VAL A 550 -12.33 25.91 -11.57
N ALA A 551 -12.02 25.70 -10.29
CA ALA A 551 -10.76 25.10 -9.87
C ALA A 551 -11.00 23.62 -9.55
N PHE A 552 -10.06 22.76 -9.91
CA PHE A 552 -10.20 21.31 -9.69
C PHE A 552 -8.87 20.62 -9.40
N THR A 553 -8.95 19.50 -8.69
CA THR A 553 -7.78 18.67 -8.37
C THR A 553 -7.84 17.37 -9.15
N GLU A 554 -6.84 17.08 -9.99
CA GLU A 554 -6.71 15.84 -10.74
C GLU A 554 -5.33 15.24 -10.49
N LEU A 555 -5.28 13.97 -10.07
CA LEU A 555 -4.04 13.28 -9.72
C LEU A 555 -3.13 14.14 -8.83
N PHE A 556 -3.73 14.68 -7.77
CA PHE A 556 -3.13 15.58 -6.76
C PHE A 556 -2.74 16.98 -7.25
N LYS A 557 -2.57 17.21 -8.55
CA LYS A 557 -2.28 18.53 -9.13
C LYS A 557 -3.53 19.40 -9.15
N VAL A 558 -3.31 20.72 -9.11
CA VAL A 558 -4.38 21.71 -9.10
C VAL A 558 -4.43 22.44 -10.43
N TYR A 559 -5.64 22.57 -10.97
CA TYR A 559 -5.94 23.21 -12.23
C TYR A 559 -7.06 24.23 -12.11
N VAL A 560 -7.10 25.17 -13.05
CA VAL A 560 -8.17 26.15 -13.21
C VAL A 560 -8.61 26.18 -14.66
N ALA A 561 -9.91 26.36 -14.90
CA ALA A 561 -10.50 26.54 -16.21
C ALA A 561 -11.71 27.50 -16.15
N PRO A 562 -12.05 28.20 -17.25
CA PRO A 562 -13.34 28.88 -17.36
C PRO A 562 -14.49 27.88 -17.21
N MET A 563 -15.59 28.27 -16.58
CA MET A 563 -16.80 27.47 -16.45
C MET A 563 -17.85 27.92 -17.46
N PRO A 564 -17.96 27.29 -18.64
CA PRO A 564 -18.94 27.69 -19.65
C PRO A 564 -20.37 27.36 -19.20
N HIS A 565 -21.32 28.23 -19.52
CA HIS A 565 -22.75 28.03 -19.26
C HIS A 565 -23.45 27.38 -20.45
N THR A 566 -23.32 26.06 -20.56
CA THR A 566 -23.93 25.26 -21.63
C THR A 566 -25.12 24.46 -21.13
N GLY A 567 -26.05 24.10 -22.04
CA GLY A 567 -27.15 23.18 -21.74
C GLY A 567 -26.76 21.69 -21.83
N SER A 568 -25.49 21.40 -22.11
CA SER A 568 -24.93 20.06 -22.27
C SER A 568 -23.69 19.90 -21.38
N GLU A 569 -23.43 18.67 -20.92
CA GLU A 569 -22.24 18.31 -20.16
C GLU A 569 -20.95 18.49 -20.97
N ILE A 570 -19.84 18.78 -20.28
CA ILE A 570 -18.52 18.94 -20.87
C ILE A 570 -17.51 18.01 -20.18
N GLY A 571 -16.62 17.41 -20.96
CA GLY A 571 -15.47 16.68 -20.42
C GLY A 571 -14.41 17.63 -19.86
N LEU A 572 -14.09 17.52 -18.57
CA LEU A 572 -13.01 18.30 -17.94
C LEU A 572 -11.89 17.39 -17.43
N SER A 573 -10.67 17.65 -17.88
CA SER A 573 -9.43 17.09 -17.34
C SER A 573 -8.26 18.06 -17.50
N ALA A 574 -7.11 17.71 -16.90
CA ALA A 574 -5.85 18.42 -17.09
C ALA A 574 -5.44 18.54 -18.57
N SER A 575 -5.88 17.62 -19.42
CA SER A 575 -5.57 17.59 -20.86
C SER A 575 -6.64 18.21 -21.75
N THR A 576 -7.75 18.73 -21.20
CA THR A 576 -8.83 19.33 -21.97
C THR A 576 -8.31 20.47 -22.85
N LYS A 577 -8.73 20.47 -24.13
CA LYS A 577 -8.39 21.50 -25.12
C LYS A 577 -9.59 22.32 -25.61
N ALA A 578 -10.81 21.90 -25.29
CA ALA A 578 -12.04 22.61 -25.67
C ALA A 578 -12.18 23.98 -24.96
N ILE A 579 -11.58 24.12 -23.78
CA ILE A 579 -11.46 25.35 -23.02
C ILE A 579 -10.03 25.48 -22.49
N PRO A 580 -9.53 26.70 -22.21
CA PRO A 580 -8.24 26.90 -21.56
C PRO A 580 -8.19 26.23 -20.18
N VAL A 581 -7.18 25.39 -19.94
CA VAL A 581 -6.90 24.78 -18.63
C VAL A 581 -5.46 25.11 -18.24
N ALA A 582 -5.25 25.60 -17.03
CA ALA A 582 -3.93 25.94 -16.50
C ALA A 582 -3.65 25.21 -15.20
N GLN A 583 -2.48 24.58 -15.10
CA GLN A 583 -1.96 24.05 -13.83
C GLN A 583 -1.47 25.21 -12.97
N ILE A 584 -1.81 25.21 -11.69
CA ILE A 584 -1.42 26.28 -10.76
C ILE A 584 -0.54 25.81 -9.60
N ALA A 585 -0.54 24.51 -9.28
CA ALA A 585 0.31 23.93 -8.25
C ALA A 585 1.43 23.09 -8.85
N ARG A 586 2.66 23.24 -8.36
CA ARG A 586 3.81 22.43 -8.83
C ARG A 586 3.67 20.97 -8.41
N ASP A 587 3.42 20.71 -7.13
CA ASP A 587 3.49 19.36 -6.54
C ASP A 587 2.13 18.73 -6.29
N ALA A 588 1.33 19.36 -5.42
CA ALA A 588 -0.04 18.98 -5.12
C ALA A 588 -0.79 20.15 -4.47
N GLY A 589 -2.11 20.03 -4.32
CA GLY A 589 -2.87 20.99 -3.51
C GLY A 589 -4.11 20.40 -2.84
N TYR A 590 -4.27 20.78 -1.58
CA TYR A 590 -5.36 20.44 -0.67
C TYR A 590 -6.11 21.70 -0.25
N ASN A 591 -7.33 21.56 0.29
CA ASN A 591 -8.13 22.69 0.77
C ASN A 591 -8.28 23.81 -0.28
N LEU A 592 -8.61 23.42 -1.52
CA LEU A 592 -8.75 24.33 -2.65
C LEU A 592 -9.93 25.29 -2.43
N HIS A 593 -9.72 26.60 -2.60
CA HIS A 593 -10.76 27.63 -2.46
C HIS A 593 -10.43 28.91 -3.26
N TRP A 594 -11.42 29.78 -3.46
CA TRP A 594 -11.28 31.03 -4.21
C TRP A 594 -11.23 32.26 -3.31
N SER A 595 -10.62 33.35 -3.79
CA SER A 595 -10.89 34.68 -3.25
C SER A 595 -12.33 35.12 -3.52
N GLY A 596 -12.89 35.96 -2.65
CA GLY A 596 -14.27 36.45 -2.79
C GLY A 596 -14.55 37.20 -4.09
N ASP A 597 -13.53 37.79 -4.70
CA ASP A 597 -13.63 38.50 -5.99
C ASP A 597 -13.39 37.62 -7.23
N SER A 598 -13.22 36.30 -7.04
CA SER A 598 -13.01 35.31 -8.11
C SER A 598 -11.72 35.49 -8.93
N LYS A 599 -10.75 36.28 -8.46
CA LYS A 599 -9.51 36.55 -9.21
C LYS A 599 -8.33 35.66 -8.87
N SER A 600 -8.35 35.03 -7.69
CA SER A 600 -7.26 34.21 -7.22
C SER A 600 -7.76 32.90 -6.64
N VAL A 601 -6.93 31.87 -6.78
CA VAL A 601 -7.17 30.54 -6.24
C VAL A 601 -6.13 30.24 -5.18
N HIS A 602 -6.58 29.65 -4.08
CA HIS A 602 -5.78 29.32 -2.91
C HIS A 602 -5.82 27.82 -2.64
N TRP A 603 -4.72 27.28 -2.15
CA TRP A 603 -4.62 25.90 -1.70
C TRP A 603 -3.54 25.77 -0.62
N THR A 604 -3.48 24.60 -0.01
CA THR A 604 -2.44 24.25 0.95
C THR A 604 -1.69 23.00 0.54
N LEU A 605 -0.46 22.88 1.02
CA LEU A 605 0.30 21.65 1.01
C LEU A 605 0.98 21.51 2.38
N GLY A 606 0.45 20.64 3.23
CA GLY A 606 0.77 20.65 4.65
C GLY A 606 0.35 21.98 5.30
N ASN A 607 1.29 22.66 5.95
CA ASN A 607 1.04 23.95 6.61
C ASN A 607 1.45 25.18 5.78
N GLU A 608 1.77 24.98 4.50
CA GLU A 608 2.06 26.06 3.56
C GLU A 608 0.82 26.46 2.76
N TYR A 609 0.54 27.76 2.73
CA TYR A 609 -0.57 28.37 2.01
C TYR A 609 -0.07 29.04 0.73
N PHE A 610 -0.73 28.74 -0.38
CA PHE A 610 -0.36 29.21 -1.71
C PHE A 610 -1.50 30.01 -2.33
N THR A 611 -1.14 30.95 -3.21
CA THR A 611 -2.07 31.76 -3.99
C THR A 611 -1.61 31.81 -5.44
N SER A 612 -2.53 31.71 -6.38
CA SER A 612 -2.27 31.97 -7.80
C SER A 612 -3.33 32.91 -8.33
N GLU A 613 -2.89 34.03 -8.92
CA GLU A 613 -3.77 34.95 -9.65
C GLU A 613 -4.12 34.37 -11.02
N LEU A 614 -5.35 34.60 -11.49
CA LEU A 614 -5.77 34.16 -12.84
C LEU A 614 -4.95 34.86 -13.94
N THR A 615 -4.58 36.12 -13.71
CA THR A 615 -3.77 36.93 -14.65
C THR A 615 -2.38 36.38 -14.88
N ASP A 616 -1.88 35.53 -13.97
CA ASP A 616 -0.55 34.92 -14.06
C ASP A 616 -0.61 33.55 -14.75
N ARG A 617 -1.79 33.11 -15.18
CA ARG A 617 -2.00 31.77 -15.77
C ARG A 617 -2.70 31.83 -17.12
N PHE A 618 -3.45 32.90 -17.40
CA PHE A 618 -4.15 33.10 -18.65
C PHE A 618 -3.74 34.41 -19.32
N LEU A 619 -2.97 34.32 -20.42
CA LEU A 619 -2.49 35.49 -21.17
C LEU A 619 -3.62 36.38 -21.71
N PHE A 620 -4.81 35.81 -21.97
CA PHE A 620 -5.96 36.59 -22.43
C PHE A 620 -6.57 37.48 -21.34
N LEU A 621 -6.25 37.26 -20.06
CA LEU A 621 -6.64 38.14 -18.96
C LEU A 621 -5.61 39.25 -18.70
N ASN A 622 -4.36 39.03 -19.12
CA ASN A 622 -3.26 39.96 -18.89
C ASN A 622 -2.44 40.16 -20.17
N HIS A 623 -2.92 41.04 -21.05
CA HIS A 623 -2.29 41.39 -22.34
C HIS A 623 -0.90 42.04 -22.22
N LYS A 624 -0.34 42.18 -21.00
CA LYS A 624 1.00 42.74 -20.74
C LYS A 624 2.06 41.66 -20.52
N LEU A 625 1.69 40.39 -20.39
CA LEU A 625 2.64 39.28 -20.25
C LEU A 625 2.89 38.65 -21.61
N ASP A 626 4.16 38.55 -22.00
CA ASP A 626 4.58 37.83 -23.21
C ASP A 626 4.62 36.30 -23.00
N SER A 627 4.67 35.84 -21.74
CA SER A 627 4.69 34.42 -21.37
C SER A 627 4.14 34.17 -19.97
N ILE A 628 3.69 32.94 -19.69
CA ILE A 628 3.20 32.51 -18.38
C ILE A 628 4.38 32.40 -17.39
N PRO A 629 4.34 33.07 -16.23
CA PRO A 629 5.34 32.93 -15.17
C PRO A 629 5.50 31.48 -14.68
N PRO A 630 6.67 31.09 -14.15
CA PRO A 630 6.86 29.78 -13.53
C PRO A 630 5.91 29.61 -12.33
N ILE A 631 5.57 28.35 -12.04
CA ILE A 631 4.72 28.03 -10.89
C ILE A 631 5.53 28.21 -9.60
N ASP A 632 4.93 28.89 -8.62
CA ASP A 632 5.56 29.10 -7.32
C ASP A 632 5.93 27.79 -6.64
N THR A 633 7.08 27.82 -5.99
CA THR A 633 7.69 26.64 -5.37
C THR A 633 7.62 26.64 -3.85
N LEU A 634 7.27 27.78 -3.26
CA LEU A 634 7.26 28.03 -1.81
C LEU A 634 5.97 28.75 -1.41
N GLY A 635 5.25 28.22 -0.42
CA GLY A 635 4.06 28.84 0.14
C GLY A 635 4.37 29.68 1.38
N THR A 636 3.38 30.44 1.85
CA THR A 636 3.46 31.13 3.15
C THR A 636 3.04 30.17 4.26
N LYS A 637 3.93 29.93 5.22
CA LYS A 637 3.63 29.03 6.36
C LYS A 637 2.64 29.65 7.34
N ILE A 638 1.61 28.89 7.69
CA ILE A 638 0.76 29.16 8.85
C ILE A 638 1.32 28.32 10.01
N ILE A 639 1.99 28.99 10.96
CA ILE A 639 2.67 28.30 12.06
C ILE A 639 1.71 28.11 13.23
N VAL A 640 1.35 26.86 13.51
CA VAL A 640 0.70 26.44 14.75
C VAL A 640 1.67 25.57 15.52
N LYS A 641 2.01 25.97 16.75
CA LYS A 641 2.85 25.19 17.65
C LYS A 641 1.97 24.51 18.70
N ALA A 642 2.26 23.24 18.96
CA ALA A 642 1.64 22.46 20.03
C ALA A 642 2.73 21.76 20.85
N LYS A 643 2.45 21.50 22.12
CA LYS A 643 3.29 20.61 22.93
C LYS A 643 2.90 19.18 22.64
N MET A 644 3.88 18.29 22.52
CA MET A 644 3.56 16.87 22.60
C MET A 644 3.17 16.53 24.04
N ASP A 645 2.22 15.62 24.20
CA ASP A 645 1.78 15.13 25.49
C ASP A 645 2.97 14.57 26.27
N LYS A 646 3.03 14.91 27.55
CA LYS A 646 4.08 14.49 28.47
C LYS A 646 3.46 14.33 29.84
N PRO A 647 3.13 13.10 30.26
CA PRO A 647 2.61 12.89 31.60
C PRO A 647 3.62 13.35 32.65
N LYS A 648 3.12 13.65 33.84
CA LYS A 648 3.94 14.07 34.99
C LYS A 648 3.90 13.03 36.09
N GLY A 649 5.05 12.74 36.68
CA GLY A 649 5.17 11.88 37.85
C GLY A 649 6.11 10.68 37.66
N LYS A 650 6.20 9.83 38.69
CA LYS A 650 7.11 8.67 38.73
C LYS A 650 6.34 7.38 38.96
N ILE A 651 6.46 6.42 38.04
CA ILE A 651 5.87 5.08 38.14
C ILE A 651 6.99 4.04 38.23
N ALA A 652 6.85 3.07 39.12
CA ALA A 652 7.72 1.90 39.17
C ALA A 652 6.89 0.63 38.93
N LEU A 653 7.23 -0.12 37.88
CA LEU A 653 6.75 -1.47 37.64
C LEU A 653 7.70 -2.43 38.36
N LYS A 654 7.27 -3.07 39.45
CA LYS A 654 8.15 -3.84 40.35
C LYS A 654 7.75 -5.32 40.40
N GLY A 655 8.76 -6.20 40.34
CA GLY A 655 8.64 -7.65 40.63
C GLY A 655 8.51 -8.56 39.41
N GLY A 656 8.45 -8.00 38.20
CA GLY A 656 8.29 -8.76 36.96
C GLY A 656 9.62 -9.20 36.33
N ASN A 657 9.56 -10.21 35.46
CA ASN A 657 10.67 -10.60 34.60
C ASN A 657 10.79 -9.60 33.45
N ILE A 658 11.93 -8.92 33.31
CA ILE A 658 12.12 -7.88 32.30
C ILE A 658 12.81 -8.46 31.09
N LEU A 659 12.13 -8.47 29.96
CA LEU A 659 12.69 -8.75 28.64
C LEU A 659 13.13 -7.42 28.03
N THR A 660 14.44 -7.13 28.09
CA THR A 660 14.94 -5.80 27.72
C THR A 660 14.94 -5.56 26.21
N MET A 661 15.04 -6.62 25.41
CA MET A 661 15.38 -6.60 23.98
C MET A 661 16.75 -5.97 23.68
N GLU A 662 17.65 -5.92 24.68
CA GLU A 662 19.06 -5.54 24.53
C GLU A 662 19.94 -6.74 24.88
N ASN A 663 20.81 -7.16 23.94
CA ASN A 663 21.83 -8.21 24.14
C ASN A 663 21.28 -9.52 24.77
N ASP A 664 20.03 -9.86 24.45
CA ASP A 664 19.36 -11.08 24.92
C ASP A 664 19.23 -11.18 26.45
N SER A 665 19.23 -10.01 27.12
CA SER A 665 19.20 -9.90 28.58
C SER A 665 17.78 -10.00 29.15
N ILE A 666 17.63 -10.92 30.12
CA ILE A 666 16.44 -11.11 30.95
C ILE A 666 16.81 -10.77 32.40
N ILE A 667 16.03 -9.90 33.04
CA ILE A 667 16.23 -9.53 34.45
C ILE A 667 15.07 -10.08 35.26
N GLU A 668 15.34 -11.10 36.08
CA GLU A 668 14.36 -11.68 37.00
C GLU A 668 14.09 -10.75 38.20
N ASN A 669 12.84 -10.77 38.69
CA ASN A 669 12.39 -9.94 39.81
C ASN A 669 12.84 -8.47 39.68
N GLY A 670 12.74 -7.95 38.45
CA GLY A 670 13.25 -6.65 38.07
C GLY A 670 12.34 -5.51 38.48
N ILE A 671 12.85 -4.31 38.29
CA ILE A 671 12.10 -3.05 38.39
C ILE A 671 12.39 -2.15 37.18
N VAL A 672 11.32 -1.56 36.64
CA VAL A 672 11.41 -0.48 35.65
C VAL A 672 10.86 0.80 36.27
N ILE A 673 11.68 1.86 36.32
CA ILE A 673 11.27 3.17 36.81
C ILE A 673 11.10 4.12 35.64
N VAL A 674 9.93 4.73 35.56
CA VAL A 674 9.55 5.73 34.58
C VAL A 674 9.34 7.06 35.29
N GLU A 675 9.91 8.13 34.75
CA GLU A 675 9.67 9.50 35.19
C GLU A 675 9.23 10.33 33.99
N ASP A 676 8.09 10.98 34.12
CA ASP A 676 7.34 11.59 33.03
C ASP A 676 7.12 10.57 31.90
N ASN A 677 7.77 10.75 30.74
CA ASN A 677 7.69 9.86 29.59
C ASN A 677 8.96 9.04 29.34
N LEU A 678 9.96 9.08 30.23
CA LEU A 678 11.25 8.42 30.04
C LEU A 678 11.47 7.29 31.03
N ILE A 679 12.04 6.20 30.52
CA ILE A 679 12.62 5.15 31.35
C ILE A 679 13.87 5.71 32.03
N LYS A 680 13.89 5.73 33.36
CA LYS A 680 15.02 6.20 34.17
C LYS A 680 15.92 5.06 34.65
N TYR A 681 15.35 3.89 34.90
CA TYR A 681 16.09 2.75 35.40
C TYR A 681 15.43 1.43 34.96
N VAL A 682 16.27 0.44 34.65
CA VAL A 682 15.90 -0.94 34.37
C VAL A 682 16.96 -1.81 35.06
N GLY A 683 16.57 -2.70 35.96
CA GLY A 683 17.52 -3.50 36.73
C GLY A 683 16.85 -4.33 37.83
N SER A 684 17.66 -4.94 38.70
CA SER A 684 17.14 -5.63 39.89
C SER A 684 16.48 -4.64 40.84
N ALA A 685 15.37 -5.05 41.44
CA ALA A 685 14.65 -4.30 42.47
C ALA A 685 15.48 -4.06 43.75
N ASP A 686 16.48 -4.91 44.03
CA ASP A 686 17.31 -4.83 45.23
C ASP A 686 18.37 -3.71 45.15
N ASN A 687 18.68 -3.25 43.93
CA ASN A 687 19.76 -2.29 43.68
C ASN A 687 19.30 -0.83 43.71
N ILE A 688 18.04 -0.55 44.03
CA ILE A 688 17.50 0.82 44.00
C ILE A 688 16.55 1.10 45.16
N ARG A 689 16.59 2.33 45.67
CA ARG A 689 15.62 2.84 46.65
C ARG A 689 14.64 3.77 45.96
N LEU A 690 13.36 3.46 46.07
CA LEU A 690 12.29 4.30 45.52
C LEU A 690 12.00 5.48 46.43
N SER A 691 11.74 6.63 45.85
CA SER A 691 11.24 7.79 46.58
C SER A 691 9.76 7.61 46.94
N SER A 692 9.31 8.25 48.02
CA SER A 692 7.93 8.09 48.53
C SER A 692 6.84 8.60 47.58
N ASP A 693 7.18 9.49 46.66
CA ASP A 693 6.32 10.01 45.58
C ASP A 693 6.22 9.06 44.38
N THR A 694 6.95 7.94 44.35
CA THR A 694 6.88 6.97 43.25
C THR A 694 5.65 6.06 43.41
N LYS A 695 4.77 6.07 42.40
CA LYS A 695 3.64 5.15 42.30
C LYS A 695 4.16 3.75 41.95
N ILE A 696 3.98 2.79 42.86
CA ILE A 696 4.40 1.41 42.64
C ILE A 696 3.23 0.62 42.05
N ILE A 697 3.48 -0.07 40.93
CA ILE A 697 2.59 -1.07 40.34
C ILE A 697 3.27 -2.42 40.53
N ASP A 698 2.63 -3.28 41.31
CA ASP A 698 3.12 -4.63 41.56
C ASP A 698 2.79 -5.53 40.36
N VAL A 699 3.85 -6.02 39.73
CA VAL A 699 3.80 -6.93 38.57
C VAL A 699 4.54 -8.22 38.86
N THR A 700 4.61 -8.61 40.14
CA THR A 700 5.19 -9.89 40.57
C THR A 700 4.58 -11.07 39.82
N GLY A 701 5.44 -11.97 39.32
CA GLY A 701 5.02 -13.15 38.55
C GLY A 701 4.64 -12.89 37.10
N ARG A 702 4.83 -11.66 36.61
CA ARG A 702 4.47 -11.23 35.25
C ARG A 702 5.71 -10.87 34.45
N THR A 703 5.55 -10.65 33.15
CA THR A 703 6.63 -10.24 32.25
C THR A 703 6.48 -8.78 31.84
N ILE A 704 7.57 -8.02 31.86
CA ILE A 704 7.68 -6.64 31.39
C ILE A 704 8.49 -6.65 30.08
N MET A 705 7.97 -6.05 29.01
CA MET A 705 8.68 -5.95 27.72
C MET A 705 8.40 -4.59 27.04
N PRO A 706 9.18 -4.19 26.02
CA PRO A 706 8.84 -3.03 25.21
C PRO A 706 7.47 -3.21 24.56
N GLY A 707 6.75 -2.12 24.34
CA GLY A 707 5.54 -2.15 23.53
C GLY A 707 5.81 -2.58 22.09
N PHE A 708 4.84 -3.24 21.47
CA PHE A 708 5.00 -3.76 20.11
C PHE A 708 4.97 -2.64 19.06
N VAL A 709 5.75 -2.86 18.00
CA VAL A 709 5.89 -1.99 16.84
C VAL A 709 5.37 -2.74 15.60
N ASP A 710 4.15 -2.41 15.18
CA ASP A 710 3.55 -2.94 13.95
C ASP A 710 3.91 -2.03 12.76
N VAL A 711 4.83 -2.46 11.90
CA VAL A 711 5.34 -1.60 10.81
C VAL A 711 4.52 -1.66 9.52
N HIS A 712 3.50 -2.52 9.48
CA HIS A 712 2.55 -2.61 8.37
C HIS A 712 1.14 -2.81 8.92
N ALA A 713 0.53 -1.72 9.36
CA ALA A 713 -0.84 -1.70 9.84
C ALA A 713 -1.80 -1.09 8.80
N HIS A 714 -3.10 -1.30 8.97
CA HIS A 714 -4.14 -0.47 8.34
C HIS A 714 -5.17 -0.09 9.40
N LEU A 715 -5.14 1.18 9.85
CA LEU A 715 -5.84 1.59 11.08
C LEU A 715 -7.25 2.15 10.86
N GLY A 716 -7.81 2.03 9.66
CA GLY A 716 -9.18 2.46 9.36
C GLY A 716 -9.36 3.96 9.07
N ALA A 717 -8.27 4.71 8.90
CA ALA A 717 -8.27 6.16 8.65
C ALA A 717 -8.46 6.54 7.15
N PHE A 718 -9.26 5.78 6.39
CA PHE A 718 -9.49 6.02 4.95
C PHE A 718 -10.55 7.09 4.65
N ARG A 719 -11.51 7.28 5.57
CA ARG A 719 -12.68 8.16 5.38
C ARG A 719 -12.30 9.64 5.54
N ASP A 720 -12.74 10.46 4.60
CA ASP A 720 -12.64 11.93 4.69
C ASP A 720 -13.70 12.55 5.64
N GLY A 721 -13.37 13.68 6.26
CA GLY A 721 -14.24 14.45 7.17
C GLY A 721 -13.77 14.57 8.60
N ILE A 722 -14.69 14.97 9.47
CA ILE A 722 -14.44 15.06 10.92
C ILE A 722 -14.09 13.67 11.48
N SER A 723 -13.04 13.62 12.30
CA SER A 723 -12.61 12.40 13.00
C SER A 723 -13.50 12.15 14.23
N PRO A 724 -13.68 10.89 14.67
CA PRO A 724 -14.22 10.64 16.00
C PRO A 724 -13.24 11.11 17.09
N GLN A 725 -13.72 11.33 18.32
CA GLN A 725 -12.82 11.64 19.44
C GLN A 725 -12.06 10.39 19.91
N LYS A 726 -12.67 9.21 19.74
CA LYS A 726 -12.06 7.89 19.96
C LYS A 726 -12.11 7.05 18.70
N HIS A 727 -10.97 6.48 18.33
CA HIS A 727 -10.86 5.54 17.22
C HIS A 727 -10.71 4.11 17.76
N TRP A 728 -11.69 3.24 17.57
CA TRP A 728 -11.71 1.95 18.26
C TRP A 728 -10.55 1.03 17.90
N GLN A 729 -10.11 1.06 16.64
CA GLN A 729 -8.93 0.33 16.17
C GLN A 729 -7.68 0.67 16.99
N TYR A 730 -7.54 1.93 17.42
CA TYR A 730 -6.40 2.38 18.22
C TYR A 730 -6.47 1.82 19.64
N TYR A 731 -7.66 1.79 20.23
CA TYR A 731 -7.90 1.19 21.53
C TYR A 731 -7.68 -0.32 21.51
N ALA A 732 -8.15 -1.01 20.46
CA ALA A 732 -7.91 -2.44 20.28
C ALA A 732 -6.39 -2.73 20.20
N ASN A 733 -5.64 -1.96 19.42
CA ASN A 733 -4.18 -2.11 19.32
C ASN A 733 -3.48 -1.86 20.67
N LEU A 734 -3.81 -0.79 21.38
CA LEU A 734 -3.24 -0.53 22.71
C LEU A 734 -3.61 -1.60 23.74
N ALA A 735 -4.84 -2.12 23.74
CA ALA A 735 -5.28 -3.17 24.67
C ALA A 735 -4.50 -4.50 24.50
N PHE A 736 -3.94 -4.70 23.32
CA PHE A 736 -3.08 -5.83 22.96
C PHE A 736 -1.58 -5.46 22.97
N GLY A 737 -1.23 -4.26 23.43
CA GLY A 737 0.17 -3.88 23.66
C GLY A 737 0.91 -3.31 22.45
N ILE A 738 0.22 -3.03 21.35
CA ILE A 738 0.80 -2.33 20.20
C ILE A 738 0.86 -0.84 20.52
N THR A 739 2.07 -0.32 20.76
CA THR A 739 2.30 1.08 21.14
C THR A 739 2.78 1.94 19.97
N THR A 740 3.28 1.35 18.90
CA THR A 740 3.71 2.05 17.69
C THR A 740 3.19 1.35 16.44
N THR A 741 2.73 2.15 15.49
CA THR A 741 2.17 1.69 14.22
C THR A 741 2.74 2.50 13.07
N HIS A 742 2.99 1.84 11.95
CA HIS A 742 3.26 2.48 10.67
C HIS A 742 2.27 1.96 9.62
N ASP A 743 1.41 2.84 9.12
CA ASP A 743 0.39 2.54 8.13
C ASP A 743 0.90 2.91 6.73
N PRO A 744 1.23 1.94 5.86
CA PRO A 744 1.90 2.23 4.61
C PRO A 744 0.89 2.49 3.46
N SER A 745 -0.41 2.63 3.73
CA SER A 745 -1.40 3.01 2.71
C SER A 745 -2.70 3.54 3.32
N VAL A 746 -2.89 4.86 3.32
CA VAL A 746 -4.10 5.48 3.91
C VAL A 746 -4.35 6.89 3.36
N ASN A 747 -5.44 7.54 3.79
CA ASN A 747 -5.69 8.95 3.48
C ASN A 747 -4.70 9.85 4.24
N THR A 748 -3.93 10.66 3.50
CA THR A 748 -2.88 11.54 4.04
C THR A 748 -3.41 12.54 5.09
N GLU A 749 -4.42 13.36 4.78
CA GLU A 749 -4.87 14.41 5.69
C GLU A 749 -5.44 13.83 6.99
N ILE A 750 -6.13 12.69 6.91
CA ILE A 750 -6.77 12.06 8.07
C ILE A 750 -5.74 11.42 8.99
N THR A 751 -4.86 10.57 8.45
CA THR A 751 -3.89 9.83 9.27
C THR A 751 -2.92 10.76 9.98
N PHE A 752 -2.42 11.80 9.30
CA PHE A 752 -1.47 12.72 9.90
C PHE A 752 -2.14 13.68 10.88
N ALA A 753 -3.40 14.11 10.64
CA ALA A 753 -4.15 14.87 11.64
C ALA A 753 -4.39 14.04 12.92
N GLN A 754 -4.74 12.75 12.76
CA GLN A 754 -4.90 11.83 13.89
C GLN A 754 -3.58 11.56 14.61
N SER A 755 -2.46 11.43 13.88
CA SER A 755 -1.11 11.34 14.44
C SER A 755 -0.79 12.56 15.31
N GLU A 756 -1.06 13.78 14.84
CA GLU A 756 -0.87 15.00 15.62
C GLU A 756 -1.79 15.06 16.85
N MET A 757 -3.06 14.63 16.74
CA MET A 757 -3.97 14.55 17.89
C MET A 757 -3.49 13.56 18.96
N VAL A 758 -2.96 12.40 18.55
CA VAL A 758 -2.35 11.43 19.48
C VAL A 758 -1.10 12.01 20.12
N LYS A 759 -0.20 12.62 19.33
CA LYS A 759 1.00 13.28 19.84
C LYS A 759 0.67 14.41 20.83
N ALA A 760 -0.41 15.15 20.62
CA ALA A 760 -0.87 16.21 21.51
C ALA A 760 -1.66 15.72 22.74
N GLY A 761 -1.98 14.42 22.82
CA GLY A 761 -2.80 13.84 23.90
C GLY A 761 -4.28 14.19 23.83
N THR A 762 -4.76 14.73 22.71
CA THR A 762 -6.21 14.99 22.49
C THR A 762 -6.95 13.76 21.99
N MET A 763 -6.23 12.76 21.48
CA MET A 763 -6.73 11.45 21.09
C MET A 763 -5.88 10.35 21.72
N VAL A 764 -6.52 9.27 22.18
CA VAL A 764 -5.81 8.09 22.72
C VAL A 764 -5.55 7.11 21.57
N GLY A 765 -4.31 6.65 21.45
CA GLY A 765 -3.92 5.63 20.47
C GLY A 765 -2.43 5.30 20.51
N PRO A 766 -1.96 4.32 19.72
CA PRO A 766 -0.55 4.07 19.52
C PRO A 766 0.11 5.27 18.83
N ARG A 767 1.44 5.35 18.82
CA ARG A 767 2.16 6.28 17.95
C ARG A 767 1.80 5.95 16.49
N ILE A 768 1.30 6.94 15.77
CA ILE A 768 0.83 6.77 14.39
C ILE A 768 1.86 7.39 13.45
N PHE A 769 2.48 6.55 12.63
CA PHE A 769 3.30 6.94 11.50
C PHE A 769 2.68 6.40 10.22
N SER A 770 2.99 7.02 9.09
CA SER A 770 2.38 6.60 7.82
C SER A 770 3.17 7.11 6.63
N THR A 771 2.98 6.46 5.48
CA THR A 771 3.37 6.99 4.18
C THR A 771 2.34 7.95 3.58
N GLY A 772 1.13 8.02 4.17
CA GLY A 772 -0.05 8.62 3.56
C GLY A 772 -0.49 7.84 2.32
N THR A 773 -1.07 8.55 1.35
CA THR A 773 -1.49 7.94 0.09
C THR A 773 -0.29 7.47 -0.72
N ILE A 774 -0.33 6.20 -1.12
CA ILE A 774 0.71 5.46 -1.84
C ILE A 774 1.11 6.09 -3.19
N LEU A 775 2.28 5.72 -3.68
CA LEU A 775 2.76 6.06 -5.03
C LEU A 775 2.30 4.99 -6.03
N TYR A 776 0.98 4.95 -6.30
CA TYR A 776 0.34 3.89 -7.06
C TYR A 776 0.71 3.90 -8.55
N GLY A 777 1.23 2.78 -9.06
CA GLY A 777 1.62 2.60 -10.46
C GLY A 777 0.51 2.11 -11.40
N ALA A 778 -0.66 1.74 -10.86
CA ALA A 778 -1.80 1.30 -11.67
C ALA A 778 -2.82 2.43 -11.92
N ASP A 779 -3.89 2.11 -12.64
CA ASP A 779 -4.94 3.08 -12.91
C ASP A 779 -5.80 3.37 -11.66
N GLY A 780 -6.19 4.62 -11.48
CA GLY A 780 -6.90 5.07 -10.29
C GLY A 780 -6.89 6.58 -10.14
N ASP A 781 -7.84 7.13 -9.39
CA ASP A 781 -7.94 8.57 -9.12
C ASP A 781 -6.86 9.09 -8.16
N PHE A 782 -6.00 8.20 -7.67
CA PHE A 782 -4.84 8.46 -6.81
C PHE A 782 -3.51 7.96 -7.40
N LYS A 783 -3.43 7.65 -8.70
CA LYS A 783 -2.18 7.17 -9.31
C LYS A 783 -1.08 8.21 -9.29
N ALA A 784 0.16 7.74 -9.15
CA ALA A 784 1.37 8.55 -9.21
C ALA A 784 2.03 8.37 -10.58
N VAL A 785 1.93 9.39 -11.42
CA VAL A 785 2.58 9.42 -12.74
C VAL A 785 4.03 9.81 -12.55
N ILE A 786 4.94 8.88 -12.84
CA ILE A 786 6.40 9.07 -12.71
C ILE A 786 7.03 8.77 -14.07
N ASN A 787 7.48 9.81 -14.78
CA ASN A 787 8.19 9.67 -16.05
C ASN A 787 9.66 10.10 -15.95
N ASN A 788 10.01 10.84 -14.92
CA ASN A 788 11.35 11.34 -14.67
C ASN A 788 11.57 11.54 -13.15
N LEU A 789 12.81 11.91 -12.78
CA LEU A 789 13.20 12.11 -11.40
C LEU A 789 12.43 13.25 -10.70
N GLU A 790 12.06 14.33 -11.40
CA GLU A 790 11.29 15.42 -10.80
C GLU A 790 9.84 15.04 -10.52
N ASP A 791 9.22 14.18 -11.34
CA ASP A 791 7.90 13.60 -11.03
C ASP A 791 7.97 12.78 -9.73
N ALA A 792 9.02 11.96 -9.57
CA ALA A 792 9.26 11.19 -8.34
C ALA A 792 9.46 12.12 -7.13
N LYS A 793 10.26 13.18 -7.26
CA LYS A 793 10.45 14.18 -6.19
C LYS A 793 9.16 14.91 -5.85
N SER A 794 8.37 15.30 -6.84
CA SER A 794 7.05 15.92 -6.65
C SER A 794 6.14 14.98 -5.83
N ALA A 795 6.10 13.69 -6.18
CA ALA A 795 5.27 12.71 -5.50
C ALA A 795 5.69 12.49 -4.04
N ILE A 796 6.99 12.52 -3.74
CA ILE A 796 7.52 12.41 -2.38
C ILE A 796 7.31 13.73 -1.59
N ARG A 797 7.56 14.89 -2.20
CA ARG A 797 7.34 16.21 -1.56
C ARG A 797 5.90 16.37 -1.10
N ARG A 798 4.93 15.82 -1.84
CA ARG A 798 3.50 15.81 -1.48
C ARG A 798 3.25 15.23 -0.08
N THR A 799 3.73 14.02 0.21
CA THR A 799 3.47 13.36 1.50
C THR A 799 4.41 13.87 2.59
N LYS A 800 5.66 14.20 2.24
CA LYS A 800 6.63 14.82 3.15
C LYS A 800 6.11 16.13 3.77
N ALA A 801 5.34 16.91 3.02
CA ALA A 801 4.71 18.14 3.52
C ALA A 801 3.82 17.93 4.75
N PHE A 802 3.24 16.74 4.92
CA PHE A 802 2.41 16.35 6.06
C PHE A 802 3.20 15.65 7.19
N GLY A 803 4.52 15.51 7.04
CA GLY A 803 5.39 14.87 8.03
C GLY A 803 5.72 13.40 7.75
N ALA A 804 5.43 12.89 6.55
CA ALA A 804 5.89 11.56 6.15
C ALA A 804 7.43 11.53 6.08
N PHE A 805 8.04 10.52 6.72
CA PHE A 805 9.47 10.20 6.57
C PHE A 805 9.68 8.93 5.73
N SER A 806 8.60 8.34 5.23
CA SER A 806 8.60 7.16 4.38
C SER A 806 7.55 7.30 3.26
N VAL A 807 7.73 6.58 2.15
CA VAL A 807 6.72 6.42 1.09
C VAL A 807 6.56 4.96 0.68
N LYS A 808 5.34 4.56 0.31
CA LYS A 808 5.07 3.25 -0.30
C LYS A 808 5.11 3.35 -1.81
N SER A 809 6.16 2.79 -2.42
CA SER A 809 6.27 2.61 -3.87
C SER A 809 5.39 1.41 -4.26
N TYR A 810 4.21 1.66 -4.81
CA TYR A 810 3.19 0.62 -4.97
C TYR A 810 3.08 0.19 -6.43
N ASN A 811 3.73 -0.93 -6.76
CA ASN A 811 3.69 -1.58 -8.07
C ASN A 811 3.89 -0.61 -9.25
N GLN A 812 4.91 0.25 -9.18
CA GLN A 812 5.40 0.97 -10.35
C GLN A 812 5.98 -0.06 -11.33
N PRO A 813 5.42 -0.23 -12.55
CA PRO A 813 5.72 -1.38 -13.39
C PRO A 813 7.13 -1.32 -13.97
N ARG A 814 7.70 -0.13 -14.20
CA ARG A 814 9.00 0.00 -14.83
C ARG A 814 10.13 0.20 -13.83
N ARG A 815 11.27 -0.41 -14.10
CA ARG A 815 12.47 -0.40 -13.26
C ARG A 815 13.05 1.00 -13.08
N GLU A 816 13.11 1.80 -14.14
CA GLU A 816 13.59 3.19 -14.07
C GLU A 816 12.69 4.06 -13.19
N GLN A 817 11.37 3.82 -13.16
CA GLN A 817 10.47 4.55 -12.26
C GLN A 817 10.77 4.24 -10.80
N ARG A 818 10.98 2.95 -10.48
CA ARG A 818 11.35 2.51 -9.12
C ARG A 818 12.70 3.10 -8.70
N GLN A 819 13.68 3.13 -9.59
CA GLN A 819 14.98 3.76 -9.34
C GLN A 819 14.90 5.28 -9.21
N GLN A 820 14.04 5.95 -9.97
CA GLN A 820 13.77 7.38 -9.80
C GLN A 820 13.14 7.69 -8.43
N VAL A 821 12.24 6.83 -7.95
CA VAL A 821 11.67 6.94 -6.60
C VAL A 821 12.76 6.79 -5.54
N ILE A 822 13.64 5.78 -5.64
CA ILE A 822 14.70 5.59 -4.63
C ILE A 822 15.71 6.74 -4.62
N GLU A 823 16.06 7.29 -5.79
CA GLU A 823 16.96 8.44 -5.88
C GLU A 823 16.31 9.73 -5.36
N ALA A 824 15.06 9.99 -5.73
CA ALA A 824 14.31 11.12 -5.16
C ALA A 824 14.20 11.01 -3.64
N ALA A 825 14.00 9.80 -3.11
CA ALA A 825 13.93 9.54 -1.69
C ALA A 825 15.26 9.77 -0.98
N ARG A 826 16.38 9.42 -1.62
CA ARG A 826 17.74 9.71 -1.14
C ARG A 826 18.01 11.21 -1.04
N GLU A 827 17.67 11.98 -2.09
CA GLU A 827 17.81 13.44 -2.08
C GLU A 827 16.92 14.11 -1.01
N LEU A 828 15.76 13.51 -0.73
CA LEU A 828 14.77 14.06 0.19
C LEU A 828 14.85 13.48 1.61
N ASN A 829 15.79 12.58 1.91
CA ASN A 829 15.90 11.87 3.20
C ASN A 829 14.58 11.18 3.61
N ILE A 830 14.05 10.34 2.72
CA ILE A 830 12.79 9.61 2.90
C ILE A 830 13.07 8.11 2.73
N ASN A 831 12.58 7.27 3.65
CA ASN A 831 12.60 5.82 3.49
C ASN A 831 11.61 5.38 2.40
N VAL A 832 11.91 4.30 1.68
CA VAL A 832 10.97 3.69 0.71
C VAL A 832 10.66 2.27 1.12
N VAL A 833 9.36 1.97 1.23
CA VAL A 833 8.81 0.65 1.58
C VAL A 833 7.94 0.14 0.43
N PRO A 834 8.49 -0.54 -0.59
CA PRO A 834 7.72 -1.00 -1.73
C PRO A 834 6.70 -2.09 -1.38
N GLU A 835 5.60 -2.11 -2.12
CA GLU A 835 4.73 -3.28 -2.22
C GLU A 835 5.54 -4.45 -2.80
N GLY A 836 5.76 -5.51 -2.02
CA GLY A 836 6.36 -6.74 -2.54
C GLY A 836 5.42 -7.42 -3.55
N GLY A 837 4.11 -7.42 -3.30
CA GLY A 837 3.15 -8.11 -4.17
C GLY A 837 3.51 -9.59 -4.38
N SER A 838 2.92 -10.21 -5.39
CA SER A 838 3.22 -11.61 -5.78
C SER A 838 4.30 -11.71 -6.88
N PHE A 839 5.39 -10.93 -6.80
CA PHE A 839 6.36 -10.72 -7.91
C PHE A 839 7.81 -11.01 -7.49
N PHE A 840 8.24 -12.27 -7.56
CA PHE A 840 9.58 -12.68 -7.13
C PHE A 840 10.70 -11.82 -7.74
N PHE A 841 10.76 -11.68 -9.07
CA PHE A 841 11.79 -10.89 -9.73
C PHE A 841 11.68 -9.39 -9.44
N HIS A 842 10.47 -8.83 -9.31
CA HIS A 842 10.34 -7.44 -8.84
C HIS A 842 10.84 -7.26 -7.40
N ASN A 843 10.69 -8.26 -6.53
CA ASN A 843 11.18 -8.17 -5.16
C ASN A 843 12.69 -8.20 -5.11
N MET A 844 13.33 -9.12 -5.86
CA MET A 844 14.78 -9.19 -5.90
C MET A 844 15.41 -7.92 -6.46
N THR A 845 14.77 -7.36 -7.49
CA THR A 845 15.16 -6.06 -8.04
C THR A 845 15.00 -4.93 -7.00
N MET A 846 13.94 -4.90 -6.19
CA MET A 846 13.80 -3.91 -5.10
C MET A 846 14.89 -4.04 -4.02
N VAL A 847 15.29 -5.27 -3.69
CA VAL A 847 16.43 -5.54 -2.79
C VAL A 847 17.74 -5.05 -3.41
N ALA A 848 17.98 -5.31 -4.70
CA ALA A 848 19.16 -4.82 -5.43
C ALA A 848 19.25 -3.29 -5.47
N ASP A 849 18.11 -2.60 -5.59
CA ASP A 849 18.00 -1.14 -5.62
C ASP A 849 18.11 -0.48 -4.23
N GLY A 850 18.24 -1.25 -3.15
CA GLY A 850 18.43 -0.69 -1.82
C GLY A 850 17.19 -0.02 -1.22
N HIS A 851 16.00 -0.59 -1.46
CA HIS A 851 14.78 -0.19 -0.72
C HIS A 851 14.92 -0.51 0.77
N SER A 852 14.27 0.25 1.65
CA SER A 852 14.44 0.10 3.12
C SER A 852 13.85 -1.22 3.65
N SER A 853 12.66 -1.60 3.16
CA SER A 853 12.00 -2.87 3.49
C SER A 853 11.17 -3.35 2.31
N ILE A 854 11.01 -4.66 2.13
CA ILE A 854 10.01 -5.24 1.22
C ILE A 854 8.76 -5.57 2.02
N GLU A 855 7.62 -4.98 1.66
CA GLU A 855 6.34 -5.27 2.30
C GLU A 855 5.70 -6.52 1.70
N HIS A 856 5.05 -7.34 2.52
CA HIS A 856 4.54 -8.68 2.22
C HIS A 856 5.64 -9.73 1.98
N ASN A 857 5.24 -11.00 1.94
CA ASN A 857 6.16 -12.12 1.77
C ASN A 857 6.68 -12.20 0.34
N ILE A 858 7.84 -12.83 0.18
CA ILE A 858 8.25 -13.33 -1.12
C ILE A 858 7.32 -14.51 -1.47
N PRO A 859 6.63 -14.48 -2.63
CA PRO A 859 5.61 -15.48 -2.98
C PRO A 859 6.22 -16.83 -3.39
N ILE A 860 7.54 -16.99 -3.30
CA ILE A 860 8.27 -18.21 -3.56
C ILE A 860 8.82 -18.76 -2.25
N ALA A 861 8.46 -20.00 -1.96
CA ALA A 861 8.99 -20.74 -0.82
C ALA A 861 9.20 -22.23 -1.19
N PRO A 862 10.27 -22.87 -0.69
CA PRO A 862 11.30 -22.30 0.16
C PRO A 862 12.29 -21.41 -0.64
N LEU A 863 12.96 -20.49 0.07
CA LEU A 863 14.12 -19.76 -0.46
C LEU A 863 15.40 -20.60 -0.30
N TYR A 864 16.26 -20.55 -1.33
CA TYR A 864 17.55 -21.25 -1.39
C TYR A 864 18.74 -20.31 -1.25
N ASP A 865 19.95 -20.89 -1.20
CA ASP A 865 21.21 -20.22 -0.89
C ASP A 865 21.50 -18.96 -1.72
N ASP A 866 21.07 -18.92 -2.98
CA ASP A 866 21.22 -17.75 -3.85
C ASP A 866 20.54 -16.51 -3.26
N VAL A 867 19.26 -16.61 -2.94
CA VAL A 867 18.48 -15.50 -2.38
C VAL A 867 18.95 -15.18 -0.97
N ILE A 868 19.24 -16.19 -0.14
CA ILE A 868 19.70 -15.97 1.24
C ILE A 868 21.03 -15.22 1.25
N LYS A 869 22.03 -15.67 0.48
CA LYS A 869 23.34 -15.00 0.40
C LYS A 869 23.21 -13.63 -0.24
N PHE A 870 22.47 -13.50 -1.34
CA PHE A 870 22.22 -12.21 -1.99
C PHE A 870 21.64 -11.18 -1.02
N TRP A 871 20.58 -11.55 -0.29
CA TRP A 871 19.89 -10.64 0.61
C TRP A 871 20.71 -10.31 1.86
N SER A 872 21.46 -11.28 2.40
CA SER A 872 22.36 -11.06 3.56
C SER A 872 23.40 -9.96 3.32
N HIS A 873 23.73 -9.71 2.07
CA HIS A 873 24.57 -8.59 1.66
C HIS A 873 23.80 -7.28 1.53
N THR A 874 22.61 -7.09 2.07
CA THR A 874 21.90 -5.81 2.06
C THR A 874 21.47 -5.42 3.47
N LYS A 875 20.98 -4.19 3.64
CA LYS A 875 20.28 -3.80 4.87
C LYS A 875 18.77 -3.74 4.69
N THR A 876 18.26 -4.14 3.52
CA THR A 876 16.85 -4.18 3.20
C THR A 876 16.17 -5.22 4.07
N SER A 877 15.17 -4.83 4.85
CA SER A 877 14.39 -5.76 5.68
C SER A 877 13.23 -6.39 4.90
N ASN A 878 12.48 -7.31 5.53
CA ASN A 878 11.21 -7.79 5.03
C ASN A 878 10.12 -7.70 6.11
N THR A 879 8.93 -7.25 5.72
CA THR A 879 7.72 -7.24 6.55
C THR A 879 6.70 -8.19 5.91
N PRO A 880 6.70 -9.50 6.24
CA PRO A 880 6.09 -10.55 5.43
C PRO A 880 4.56 -10.59 5.44
N THR A 881 3.90 -10.16 6.51
CA THR A 881 2.44 -10.21 6.65
C THR A 881 1.89 -11.62 6.32
N LEU A 882 2.40 -12.65 6.99
CA LEU A 882 1.98 -14.05 6.87
C LEU A 882 0.48 -14.23 7.09
N ILE A 883 -0.15 -13.32 7.84
CA ILE A 883 -1.61 -13.23 7.97
C ILE A 883 -2.34 -13.15 6.61
N VAL A 884 -1.71 -12.57 5.60
CA VAL A 884 -2.23 -12.47 4.22
C VAL A 884 -1.59 -13.48 3.28
N ASN A 885 -0.26 -13.64 3.36
CA ASN A 885 0.58 -14.55 2.58
C ASN A 885 0.19 -14.74 1.10
N TYR A 886 0.94 -14.13 0.18
CA TYR A 886 0.84 -14.38 -1.25
C TYR A 886 1.38 -15.77 -1.64
N GLY A 887 0.78 -16.37 -2.66
CA GLY A 887 1.26 -17.60 -3.31
C GLY A 887 0.85 -18.92 -2.62
N SER A 888 0.08 -18.85 -1.53
CA SER A 888 -0.59 -20.01 -0.91
C SER A 888 -1.53 -19.60 0.20
N VAL A 889 -2.27 -20.55 0.78
CA VAL A 889 -3.14 -20.34 1.96
C VAL A 889 -2.49 -19.45 3.03
N ASN A 890 -3.30 -18.51 3.53
CA ASN A 890 -2.89 -17.49 4.49
C ASN A 890 -3.01 -17.93 5.94
N GLY A 891 -2.39 -17.15 6.82
CA GLY A 891 -2.45 -17.33 8.26
C GLY A 891 -3.79 -17.00 8.91
N GLU A 892 -4.54 -16.04 8.36
CA GLU A 892 -5.83 -15.62 8.94
C GLU A 892 -6.81 -16.80 9.05
N TYR A 893 -6.93 -17.63 8.00
CA TYR A 893 -7.78 -18.82 8.05
C TYR A 893 -7.35 -19.81 9.12
N TYR A 894 -6.04 -19.98 9.34
CA TYR A 894 -5.53 -20.88 10.37
C TYR A 894 -6.03 -20.48 11.75
N TRP A 895 -5.94 -19.20 12.10
CA TRP A 895 -6.32 -18.74 13.44
C TRP A 895 -7.82 -18.76 13.64
N TYR A 896 -8.62 -18.43 12.62
CA TYR A 896 -10.06 -18.65 12.71
C TYR A 896 -10.39 -20.13 12.89
N GLN A 897 -9.78 -21.04 12.14
CA GLN A 897 -10.01 -22.50 12.26
C GLN A 897 -9.68 -23.02 13.67
N HIS A 898 -8.54 -22.64 14.22
CA HIS A 898 -7.95 -23.25 15.42
C HIS A 898 -8.26 -22.53 16.73
N THR A 899 -8.85 -21.33 16.69
CA THR A 899 -9.12 -20.55 17.91
C THR A 899 -10.54 -20.00 17.95
N ASP A 900 -11.13 -19.99 19.13
CA ASP A 900 -12.45 -19.38 19.38
C ASP A 900 -12.34 -17.86 19.51
N VAL A 901 -11.89 -17.19 18.45
CA VAL A 901 -11.68 -15.73 18.40
C VAL A 901 -12.91 -14.95 18.88
N TRP A 902 -14.13 -15.41 18.55
CA TRP A 902 -15.38 -14.78 18.98
C TRP A 902 -15.68 -14.93 20.48
N LYS A 903 -14.89 -15.70 21.23
CA LYS A 903 -14.95 -15.79 22.70
C LYS A 903 -13.89 -14.93 23.39
N ASN A 904 -12.98 -14.31 22.66
CA ASN A 904 -11.95 -13.45 23.24
C ASN A 904 -12.60 -12.19 23.83
N GLU A 905 -12.78 -12.16 25.15
CA GLU A 905 -13.49 -11.09 25.85
C GLU A 905 -12.82 -9.73 25.66
N LYS A 906 -11.49 -9.68 25.67
CA LYS A 906 -10.73 -8.43 25.47
C LYS A 906 -10.97 -7.87 24.06
N LEU A 907 -10.89 -8.72 23.04
CA LEU A 907 -11.17 -8.32 21.65
C LEU A 907 -12.58 -7.76 21.51
N LEU A 908 -13.58 -8.43 22.10
CA LEU A 908 -14.98 -8.02 22.03
C LEU A 908 -15.32 -6.72 22.77
N LYS A 909 -14.48 -6.29 23.72
CA LYS A 909 -14.63 -4.96 24.37
C LYS A 909 -14.28 -3.81 23.44
N TYR A 910 -13.31 -4.01 22.54
CA TYR A 910 -12.73 -2.93 21.72
C TYR A 910 -13.01 -3.07 20.22
N THR A 911 -13.60 -4.18 19.78
CA THR A 911 -14.01 -4.41 18.39
C THR A 911 -15.52 -4.65 18.32
N PRO A 912 -16.24 -4.00 17.40
CA PRO A 912 -17.66 -4.28 17.18
C PRO A 912 -17.91 -5.78 16.95
N ARG A 913 -18.80 -6.38 17.75
CA ARG A 913 -19.12 -7.82 17.73
C ARG A 913 -19.42 -8.35 16.32
N ALA A 914 -20.18 -7.59 15.52
CA ALA A 914 -20.56 -7.98 14.17
C ALA A 914 -19.35 -8.17 13.22
N ILE A 915 -18.25 -7.43 13.44
CA ILE A 915 -17.01 -7.59 12.66
C ILE A 915 -16.35 -8.93 13.01
N VAL A 916 -16.27 -9.28 14.30
CA VAL A 916 -15.66 -10.54 14.75
C VAL A 916 -16.51 -11.74 14.35
N ASP A 917 -17.82 -11.69 14.63
CA ASP A 917 -18.72 -12.82 14.39
C ASP A 917 -18.84 -13.17 12.89
N SER A 918 -18.89 -12.17 12.01
CA SER A 918 -19.01 -12.37 10.56
C SER A 918 -17.78 -13.03 9.93
N ARG A 919 -16.62 -12.94 10.58
CA ARG A 919 -15.34 -13.50 10.09
C ARG A 919 -14.97 -14.81 10.76
N ALA A 920 -15.25 -14.94 12.06
CA ALA A 920 -14.73 -16.03 12.86
C ALA A 920 -15.71 -17.20 13.04
N ARG A 921 -17.03 -17.00 12.93
CA ARG A 921 -18.02 -18.04 13.29
C ARG A 921 -18.30 -19.05 12.17
N HIS A 922 -18.31 -18.59 10.92
CA HIS A 922 -18.40 -19.47 9.75
C HIS A 922 -17.00 -19.65 9.18
N ARG A 923 -16.33 -20.71 9.63
CA ARG A 923 -14.92 -20.95 9.34
C ARG A 923 -14.74 -21.80 8.08
N THR A 924 -13.78 -21.43 7.26
CA THR A 924 -13.21 -22.34 6.26
C THR A 924 -12.37 -23.39 6.98
N MET A 925 -12.58 -24.67 6.69
CA MET A 925 -11.79 -25.78 7.23
C MET A 925 -10.82 -26.29 6.17
N ILE A 926 -9.53 -26.24 6.44
CA ILE A 926 -8.44 -26.61 5.55
C ILE A 926 -7.57 -27.69 6.24
N PRO A 927 -7.13 -28.74 5.52
CA PRO A 927 -6.19 -29.72 6.06
C PRO A 927 -4.88 -29.09 6.53
N GLU A 928 -4.28 -29.61 7.61
CA GLU A 928 -3.08 -29.03 8.22
C GLU A 928 -1.88 -29.00 7.27
N GLU A 929 -1.76 -30.01 6.40
CA GLU A 929 -0.70 -30.10 5.42
C GLU A 929 -0.71 -28.93 4.40
N GLU A 930 -1.85 -28.29 4.16
CA GLU A 930 -1.94 -27.11 3.29
C GLU A 930 -1.39 -25.87 4.00
N TYR A 931 -1.55 -25.75 5.33
CA TYR A 931 -0.91 -24.68 6.11
C TYR A 931 0.60 -24.88 6.22
N GLU A 932 1.05 -26.13 6.40
CA GLU A 932 2.46 -26.52 6.35
C GLU A 932 3.09 -26.21 4.98
N ASN A 933 2.36 -26.48 3.89
CA ASN A 933 2.73 -26.10 2.53
C ASN A 933 2.45 -24.62 2.22
N GLY A 934 1.84 -23.88 3.15
CA GLY A 934 1.35 -22.51 3.01
C GLY A 934 2.26 -21.49 3.68
N TYR A 935 1.67 -20.63 4.51
CA TYR A 935 2.40 -19.60 5.26
C TYR A 935 3.49 -20.17 6.18
N ILE A 936 3.38 -21.42 6.67
CA ILE A 936 4.43 -22.04 7.52
C ILE A 936 5.70 -22.30 6.69
N LEU A 937 5.57 -22.78 5.44
CA LEU A 937 6.70 -22.93 4.52
C LEU A 937 7.35 -21.58 4.19
N THR A 938 6.54 -20.54 3.99
CA THR A 938 7.03 -19.16 3.84
C THR A 938 7.81 -18.75 5.09
N SER A 939 7.25 -18.98 6.27
CA SER A 939 7.86 -18.63 7.56
C SER A 939 9.20 -19.34 7.81
N LYS A 940 9.32 -20.61 7.41
CA LYS A 940 10.61 -21.34 7.42
C LYS A 940 11.68 -20.66 6.55
N SER A 941 11.30 -20.00 5.45
CA SER A 941 12.24 -19.22 4.64
C SER A 941 12.65 -17.91 5.31
N LEU A 942 11.72 -17.26 6.03
CA LEU A 942 12.02 -16.07 6.84
C LEU A 942 12.99 -16.38 7.98
N LYS A 943 12.89 -17.58 8.56
CA LYS A 943 13.87 -18.06 9.54
C LYS A 943 15.27 -18.15 8.94
N LYS A 944 15.43 -18.75 7.75
CA LYS A 944 16.74 -18.77 7.04
C LYS A 944 17.31 -17.37 6.79
N LEU A 945 16.44 -16.42 6.41
CA LEU A 945 16.84 -15.02 6.23
C LEU A 945 17.29 -14.38 7.55
N THR A 946 16.57 -14.63 8.65
CA THR A 946 16.92 -14.16 9.99
C THR A 946 18.26 -14.72 10.45
N ASP A 947 18.51 -16.01 10.22
CA ASP A 947 19.79 -16.67 10.51
C ASP A 947 20.96 -16.07 9.71
N ALA A 948 20.69 -15.61 8.50
CA ALA A 948 21.65 -14.90 7.66
C ALA A 948 21.79 -13.41 8.00
N GLY A 949 21.10 -12.91 9.04
CA GLY A 949 21.19 -11.53 9.52
C GLY A 949 20.25 -10.53 8.84
N VAL A 950 19.32 -10.99 8.00
CA VAL A 950 18.27 -10.14 7.41
C VAL A 950 17.22 -9.87 8.47
N ARG A 951 16.82 -8.59 8.61
CA ARG A 951 15.78 -8.22 9.59
C ARG A 951 14.40 -8.57 9.04
N ILE A 952 13.68 -9.39 9.79
CA ILE A 952 12.25 -9.63 9.60
C ILE A 952 11.49 -8.76 10.60
N ASN A 953 10.49 -8.04 10.12
CA ASN A 953 9.66 -7.15 10.94
C ASN A 953 8.26 -7.71 11.09
N LEU A 954 7.58 -7.38 12.20
CA LEU A 954 6.17 -7.68 12.37
C LEU A 954 5.30 -6.71 11.56
N GLY A 955 4.32 -7.26 10.83
CA GLY A 955 3.27 -6.50 10.14
C GLY A 955 1.92 -7.18 10.29
N GLY A 956 0.98 -6.56 11.01
CA GLY A 956 -0.35 -7.12 11.26
C GLY A 956 -1.34 -6.96 10.09
N HIS A 957 -0.99 -6.14 9.10
CA HIS A 957 -1.71 -5.75 7.88
C HIS A 957 -3.11 -5.11 8.11
N GLY A 958 -3.75 -5.31 9.26
CA GLY A 958 -5.03 -4.69 9.64
C GLY A 958 -6.25 -5.58 9.45
N GLN A 959 -6.07 -6.87 9.18
CA GLN A 959 -7.12 -7.89 9.13
C GLN A 959 -7.90 -7.84 10.44
N LEU A 960 -7.24 -7.97 11.59
CA LEU A 960 -7.88 -7.88 12.89
C LEU A 960 -7.04 -7.01 13.83
N GLN A 961 -7.62 -5.90 14.27
CA GLN A 961 -6.92 -4.97 15.17
C GLN A 961 -6.73 -5.59 16.55
N GLY A 962 -5.60 -5.31 17.18
CA GLY A 962 -5.14 -5.94 18.41
C GLY A 962 -4.55 -7.32 18.14
N LEU A 963 -5.40 -8.31 17.86
CA LEU A 963 -5.00 -9.72 17.81
C LEU A 963 -4.18 -10.10 16.56
N GLY A 964 -4.39 -9.46 15.41
CA GLY A 964 -3.68 -9.76 14.15
C GLY A 964 -2.15 -9.67 14.24
N PRO A 965 -1.58 -8.61 14.83
CA PRO A 965 -0.15 -8.56 15.17
C PRO A 965 0.37 -9.77 15.95
N HIS A 966 -0.38 -10.28 16.94
CA HIS A 966 0.04 -11.47 17.68
C HIS A 966 0.01 -12.72 16.81
N TRP A 967 -0.99 -12.86 15.93
CA TRP A 967 -1.00 -13.94 14.95
C TRP A 967 0.26 -13.91 14.09
N GLU A 968 0.66 -12.74 13.57
CA GLU A 968 1.89 -12.60 12.81
C GLU A 968 3.12 -13.07 13.60
N LEU A 969 3.23 -12.63 14.86
CA LEU A 969 4.28 -13.06 15.79
C LEU A 969 4.31 -14.59 15.97
N TRP A 970 3.15 -15.22 16.16
CA TRP A 970 3.05 -16.67 16.37
C TRP A 970 3.38 -17.45 15.10
N MET A 971 3.04 -16.93 13.93
CA MET A 971 3.36 -17.55 12.65
C MET A 971 4.85 -17.48 12.32
N LEU A 972 5.54 -16.41 12.73
CA LEU A 972 7.01 -16.34 12.68
C LEU A 972 7.63 -17.45 13.56
N HIS A 973 7.07 -17.67 14.76
CA HIS A 973 7.48 -18.76 15.63
C HIS A 973 7.20 -20.16 15.03
N GLN A 974 6.03 -20.38 14.43
CA GLN A 974 5.68 -21.64 13.73
C GLN A 974 6.66 -21.98 12.59
N GLY A 975 7.29 -20.97 11.98
CA GLY A 975 8.34 -21.16 10.97
C GLY A 975 9.71 -21.56 11.53
N GLY A 976 9.88 -21.59 12.86
CA GLY A 976 11.11 -21.98 13.53
C GLY A 976 11.91 -20.83 14.15
N MET A 977 11.40 -19.59 14.16
CA MET A 977 11.99 -18.54 14.99
C MET A 977 11.83 -18.89 16.48
N THR A 978 12.89 -18.70 17.25
CA THR A 978 12.81 -18.72 18.71
C THR A 978 11.85 -17.63 19.19
N ASN A 979 11.31 -17.79 20.40
CA ASN A 979 10.42 -16.78 21.00
C ASN A 979 11.10 -15.40 21.04
N TYR A 980 12.40 -15.36 21.31
CA TYR A 980 13.16 -14.12 21.31
C TYR A 980 13.29 -13.47 19.93
N GLU A 981 13.62 -14.24 18.89
CA GLU A 981 13.70 -13.73 17.50
C GLU A 981 12.34 -13.18 17.02
N ALA A 982 11.25 -13.89 17.35
CA ALA A 982 9.90 -13.45 17.03
C ALA A 982 9.57 -12.13 17.77
N LEU A 983 9.81 -12.06 19.09
CA LEU A 983 9.58 -10.84 19.88
C LEU A 983 10.45 -9.66 19.44
N ARG A 984 11.68 -9.92 18.99
CA ARG A 984 12.57 -8.92 18.42
C ARG A 984 12.03 -8.35 17.11
N SER A 985 11.40 -9.20 16.29
CA SER A 985 10.69 -8.79 15.06
C SER A 985 9.52 -7.85 15.37
N ALA A 986 8.87 -8.03 16.51
CA ALA A 986 7.77 -7.21 17.01
C ALA A 986 8.18 -5.94 17.78
N THR A 987 9.48 -5.70 17.98
CA THR A 987 9.98 -4.59 18.80
C THR A 987 11.14 -3.87 18.12
N MET A 988 12.37 -4.32 18.35
CA MET A 988 13.60 -3.65 17.91
C MET A 988 13.72 -3.56 16.39
N ASN A 989 13.32 -4.60 15.65
CA ASN A 989 13.46 -4.59 14.19
C ASN A 989 12.56 -3.52 13.55
N GLY A 990 11.31 -3.42 14.02
CA GLY A 990 10.40 -2.36 13.59
C GLY A 990 10.88 -0.97 13.98
N ALA A 991 11.38 -0.78 15.20
CA ALA A 991 11.96 0.49 15.64
C ALA A 991 13.16 0.90 14.75
N TYR A 992 14.01 -0.05 14.38
CA TYR A 992 15.14 0.17 13.48
C TYR A 992 14.67 0.55 12.08
N LEU A 993 13.69 -0.15 11.49
CA LEU A 993 13.15 0.20 10.16
C LEU A 993 12.63 1.65 10.14
N LEU A 994 11.95 2.07 11.20
CA LEU A 994 11.45 3.44 11.32
C LEU A 994 12.55 4.46 11.66
N GLY A 995 13.77 4.03 11.99
CA GLY A 995 14.89 4.88 12.37
C GLY A 995 14.76 5.48 13.78
N MET A 996 13.99 4.84 14.65
CA MET A 996 13.61 5.31 16.00
C MET A 996 14.14 4.38 17.11
N ASP A 997 15.07 3.49 16.78
CA ASP A 997 15.65 2.50 17.69
C ASP A 997 16.53 3.11 18.80
N ASP A 998 16.82 4.41 18.76
CA ASP A 998 17.40 5.16 19.86
C ASP A 998 16.37 5.58 20.93
N GLN A 999 15.09 5.69 20.55
CA GLN A 999 14.01 6.16 21.44
C GLN A 999 13.02 5.08 21.87
N ILE A 1000 12.77 4.05 21.05
CA ILE A 1000 11.80 2.97 21.31
C ILE A 1000 12.38 1.58 20.98
N GLY A 1001 11.58 0.53 21.12
CA GLY A 1001 11.94 -0.85 20.72
C GLY A 1001 12.76 -1.66 21.73
N SER A 1002 13.25 -1.05 22.81
CA SER A 1002 13.87 -1.75 23.96
C SER A 1002 13.60 -1.04 25.29
N LEU A 1003 13.79 -1.76 26.40
CA LEU A 1003 13.73 -1.20 27.75
C LEU A 1003 15.13 -0.80 28.20
N LYS A 1004 15.43 0.49 28.08
CA LYS A 1004 16.74 1.06 28.44
C LYS A 1004 16.57 2.46 29.01
N ALA A 1005 17.37 2.80 30.01
CA ALA A 1005 17.38 4.15 30.56
C ALA A 1005 17.66 5.19 29.45
N GLY A 1006 16.86 6.26 29.43
CA GLY A 1006 16.89 7.31 28.41
C GLY A 1006 15.90 7.12 27.25
N LYS A 1007 15.37 5.91 27.05
CA LYS A 1007 14.32 5.64 26.04
C LYS A 1007 12.94 6.08 26.54
N LEU A 1008 12.00 6.21 25.61
CA LEU A 1008 10.60 6.49 25.90
C LEU A 1008 9.94 5.31 26.63
N ALA A 1009 9.04 5.61 27.55
CA ALA A 1009 8.31 4.63 28.32
C ALA A 1009 7.12 4.07 27.52
N ASP A 1010 7.45 3.28 26.51
CA ASP A 1010 6.52 2.45 25.74
C ASP A 1010 6.70 0.99 26.18
N ILE A 1011 5.91 0.54 27.15
CA ILE A 1011 6.13 -0.69 27.95
C ILE A 1011 4.82 -1.47 28.01
N ILE A 1012 4.88 -2.79 27.95
CA ILE A 1012 3.73 -3.64 28.23
C ILE A 1012 4.03 -4.62 29.36
N VAL A 1013 2.98 -4.97 30.10
CA VAL A 1013 3.01 -6.00 31.15
C VAL A 1013 2.12 -7.14 30.73
N VAL A 1014 2.69 -8.33 30.63
CA VAL A 1014 2.05 -9.56 30.17
C VAL A 1014 1.84 -10.49 31.36
N ASP A 1015 0.62 -10.99 31.50
CA ASP A 1015 0.27 -12.04 32.47
C ASP A 1015 0.66 -13.42 31.92
N GLY A 1016 1.91 -13.81 32.16
CA GLY A 1016 2.55 -15.00 31.61
C GLY A 1016 3.99 -14.74 31.20
N ASN A 1017 4.60 -15.69 30.49
CA ASN A 1017 5.99 -15.59 30.03
C ASN A 1017 6.10 -15.92 28.53
N PRO A 1018 6.11 -14.89 27.65
CA PRO A 1018 6.29 -15.07 26.21
C PRO A 1018 7.59 -15.79 25.79
N MET A 1019 8.59 -15.89 26.66
CA MET A 1019 9.81 -16.66 26.39
C MET A 1019 9.61 -18.17 26.57
N GLU A 1020 8.66 -18.60 27.39
CA GLU A 1020 8.28 -20.00 27.55
C GLU A 1020 7.17 -20.38 26.57
N ASN A 1021 6.18 -19.50 26.41
CA ASN A 1021 5.04 -19.70 25.52
C ASN A 1021 4.72 -18.42 24.76
N ILE A 1022 5.03 -18.37 23.46
CA ILE A 1022 4.82 -17.17 22.64
C ILE A 1022 3.36 -16.69 22.62
N TYR A 1023 2.40 -17.59 22.81
CA TYR A 1023 0.97 -17.27 22.86
C TYR A 1023 0.60 -16.40 24.07
N ASP A 1024 1.41 -16.39 25.14
CA ASP A 1024 1.18 -15.50 26.28
C ASP A 1024 1.29 -14.03 25.89
N SER A 1025 1.92 -13.69 24.75
CA SER A 1025 2.07 -12.31 24.28
C SER A 1025 0.73 -11.54 24.17
N GLU A 1026 -0.41 -12.19 23.91
CA GLU A 1026 -1.72 -11.49 23.87
C GLU A 1026 -2.30 -11.14 25.26
N LYS A 1027 -1.77 -11.76 26.33
CA LYS A 1027 -2.25 -11.62 27.71
C LYS A 1027 -1.75 -10.33 28.37
N VAL A 1028 -1.70 -9.25 27.61
CA VAL A 1028 -1.32 -7.92 28.10
C VAL A 1028 -2.34 -7.44 29.13
N ILE A 1029 -1.91 -7.05 30.32
CA ILE A 1029 -2.77 -6.49 31.37
C ILE A 1029 -2.57 -4.99 31.57
N TYR A 1030 -1.38 -4.49 31.20
CA TYR A 1030 -1.08 -3.07 31.18
C TYR A 1030 -0.33 -2.70 29.92
N THR A 1031 -0.72 -1.58 29.32
CA THR A 1031 0.00 -0.93 28.24
C THR A 1031 0.37 0.47 28.69
N MET A 1032 1.67 0.74 28.76
CA MET A 1032 2.22 2.06 28.96
C MET A 1032 2.66 2.62 27.60
N ILE A 1033 2.18 3.81 27.26
CA ILE A 1033 2.62 4.53 26.08
C ILE A 1033 3.00 5.96 26.48
N ASN A 1034 4.20 6.38 26.12
CA ASN A 1034 4.74 7.69 26.46
C ASN A 1034 4.66 8.01 27.97
N GLY A 1035 4.77 6.99 28.83
CA GLY A 1035 4.65 7.11 30.30
C GLY A 1035 3.24 7.07 30.88
N ARG A 1036 2.18 7.09 30.06
CA ARG A 1036 0.79 6.92 30.53
C ARG A 1036 0.45 5.44 30.59
N LEU A 1037 -0.03 4.98 31.74
CA LEU A 1037 -0.34 3.57 32.00
C LEU A 1037 -1.84 3.29 31.87
N TYR A 1038 -2.20 2.38 30.97
CA TYR A 1038 -3.57 1.93 30.75
C TYR A 1038 -3.78 0.51 31.23
N ASP A 1039 -4.87 0.27 31.97
CA ASP A 1039 -5.40 -1.06 32.25
C ASP A 1039 -6.06 -1.60 30.98
N THR A 1040 -5.60 -2.71 30.41
CA THR A 1040 -6.07 -3.18 29.11
C THR A 1040 -7.44 -3.86 29.14
N ASN A 1041 -8.00 -4.12 30.32
CA ASN A 1041 -9.34 -4.69 30.48
C ASN A 1041 -10.43 -3.61 30.42
N THR A 1042 -10.08 -2.37 30.74
CA THR A 1042 -11.00 -1.22 30.78
C THR A 1042 -10.60 -0.12 29.79
N MET A 1043 -9.30 -0.06 29.44
CA MET A 1043 -8.61 1.04 28.78
C MET A 1043 -8.71 2.36 29.56
N ASN A 1044 -8.88 2.27 30.87
CA ASN A 1044 -8.76 3.41 31.77
C ASN A 1044 -7.28 3.71 32.02
N GLU A 1045 -6.94 4.98 32.15
CA GLU A 1045 -5.63 5.38 32.67
C GLU A 1045 -5.62 5.12 34.19
N VAL A 1046 -4.62 4.36 34.68
CA VAL A 1046 -4.57 3.84 36.07
C VAL A 1046 -3.22 4.12 36.77
N GLY A 1047 -2.43 5.03 36.21
CA GLY A 1047 -1.07 5.38 36.68
C GLY A 1047 -1.06 6.56 37.65
N GLN A 1048 -0.60 7.71 37.14
CA GLN A 1048 -0.54 8.97 37.90
C GLN A 1048 -1.91 9.65 37.96
N GLU A 1049 -2.63 9.62 36.83
CA GLU A 1049 -3.99 10.12 36.71
C GLU A 1049 -4.92 8.91 36.57
N ASN A 1050 -6.08 8.97 37.22
CA ASN A 1050 -7.16 8.01 36.99
C ASN A 1050 -8.17 8.66 36.05
N LYS A 1051 -8.27 8.13 34.82
CA LYS A 1051 -9.19 8.64 33.80
C LYS A 1051 -9.95 7.49 33.16
N GLU A 1052 -11.27 7.57 33.27
CA GLU A 1052 -12.16 6.58 32.65
C GLU A 1052 -12.30 6.82 31.14
N ARG A 1053 -12.33 5.73 30.38
CA ARG A 1053 -12.64 5.76 28.94
C ARG A 1053 -14.14 6.04 28.73
N SER A 1054 -14.47 6.97 27.83
CA SER A 1054 -15.86 7.18 27.40
C SER A 1054 -16.38 6.07 26.47
N LYS A 1055 -17.69 6.02 26.23
CA LYS A 1055 -18.32 4.92 25.48
C LYS A 1055 -18.04 4.99 23.97
N PHE A 1056 -17.93 3.84 23.33
CA PHE A 1056 -17.99 3.70 21.87
C PHE A 1056 -19.42 3.74 21.37
N PHE A 1057 -19.61 4.03 20.09
CA PHE A 1057 -20.95 4.15 19.49
C PHE A 1057 -21.81 2.88 19.64
N TRP A 1058 -21.21 1.68 19.69
CA TRP A 1058 -21.96 0.43 19.88
C TRP A 1058 -22.30 0.15 21.34
N GLU A 1059 -21.65 0.84 22.30
CA GLU A 1059 -21.97 0.79 23.73
C GLU A 1059 -23.11 1.77 24.12
N LEU A 1060 -23.54 2.62 23.18
CA LEU A 1060 -24.65 3.55 23.37
C LEU A 1060 -26.01 2.86 23.19
N ASN A 1061 -27.00 3.29 23.98
CA ASN A 1061 -28.37 2.80 23.85
C ASN A 1061 -28.93 3.12 22.45
N GLY A 1062 -29.67 2.18 21.85
CA GLY A 1062 -30.25 2.34 20.51
C GLY A 1062 -29.27 2.15 19.34
N SER A 1063 -28.05 1.66 19.60
CA SER A 1063 -27.06 1.34 18.55
C SER A 1063 -27.38 0.08 17.74
N GLY A 1064 -28.38 -0.71 18.16
CA GLY A 1064 -28.68 -2.04 17.61
C GLY A 1064 -27.68 -3.14 18.04
N ASN A 1065 -26.48 -2.74 18.51
CA ASN A 1065 -25.41 -3.64 18.96
C ASN A 1065 -25.19 -3.62 20.48
N ALA A 1066 -25.85 -2.72 21.21
CA ALA A 1066 -25.76 -2.58 22.66
C ALA A 1066 -26.48 -3.69 23.47
N TYR A 1067 -26.82 -4.82 22.84
CA TYR A 1067 -27.52 -5.91 23.51
C TYR A 1067 -26.53 -6.82 24.27
N PRO A 1068 -26.70 -7.05 25.59
CA PRO A 1068 -25.87 -7.99 26.33
C PRO A 1068 -26.23 -9.43 25.92
N LEU A 1069 -25.52 -9.96 24.93
CA LEU A 1069 -25.76 -11.30 24.37
C LEU A 1069 -25.37 -12.47 25.29
N TYR A 1070 -24.93 -12.18 26.52
CA TYR A 1070 -24.54 -13.15 27.54
C TYR A 1070 -25.51 -13.25 28.71
N GLU A 1071 -26.79 -12.89 28.54
CA GLU A 1071 -27.80 -13.57 29.34
C GLU A 1071 -27.84 -15.01 28.84
N SER A 1072 -27.37 -15.94 29.68
CA SER A 1072 -27.67 -17.36 29.50
C SER A 1072 -29.15 -17.46 29.17
N THR A 1073 -29.50 -17.86 27.94
CA THR A 1073 -30.87 -18.21 27.65
C THR A 1073 -31.18 -19.33 28.63
N GLY A 1074 -31.90 -19.05 29.72
CA GLY A 1074 -32.29 -20.01 30.75
C GLY A 1074 -33.23 -21.09 30.20
N THR A 1075 -33.16 -21.37 28.91
CA THR A 1075 -33.86 -22.42 28.19
C THR A 1075 -33.22 -23.75 28.58
N PHE A 1076 -33.77 -24.36 29.63
CA PHE A 1076 -33.58 -25.76 30.01
C PHE A 1076 -34.13 -26.75 28.96
N MET A 1077 -33.98 -26.49 27.66
CA MET A 1077 -34.34 -27.47 26.63
C MET A 1077 -33.10 -28.22 26.18
N GLN A 1078 -32.91 -29.42 26.74
CA GLN A 1078 -32.08 -30.41 26.10
C GLN A 1078 -32.58 -30.63 24.67
N PRO A 1079 -31.68 -30.63 23.65
CA PRO A 1079 -32.07 -31.01 22.30
C PRO A 1079 -32.55 -32.46 22.30
N LYS A 1080 -33.85 -32.68 22.05
CA LYS A 1080 -34.34 -33.99 21.63
C LYS A 1080 -34.47 -33.98 20.11
N CYS A 1081 -33.83 -34.95 19.46
CA CYS A 1081 -33.97 -35.21 18.03
C CYS A 1081 -35.45 -35.38 17.67
N SER A 1082 -35.96 -34.66 16.66
CA SER A 1082 -37.37 -34.72 16.23
C SER A 1082 -37.60 -35.65 15.04
N CYS A 1083 -36.73 -36.63 14.80
CA CYS A 1083 -37.00 -37.70 13.84
C CYS A 1083 -37.80 -38.82 14.53
N GLY A 1084 -39.10 -38.59 14.65
CA GLY A 1084 -40.10 -39.64 14.73
C GLY A 1084 -40.73 -39.82 13.34
N LEU A 1085 -40.49 -41.00 12.76
CA LEU A 1085 -40.91 -41.52 11.44
C LEU A 1085 -40.08 -41.08 10.23
#